data_AF-A0A319DSR3-F1
#
_entry.id   AF-A0A319DSR3-F1
#
_cell.length_a   1.000
_cell.length_b   1.000
_cell.length_c   1.000
_cell.angle_alpha   90.00
_cell.angle_beta   90.00
_cell.angle_gamma   90.00
#
_symmetry.space_group_name_H-M   'P 1'
#
loop_
_entity.id
_entity.type
_entity.pdbx_description
1 polymer ?
#
loop_
_entity_poly.entity_id
_entity_poly.type
_entity_poly.pdbx_seq_one_letter_code
_entity_poly.pdbx_strand_id
1 'polypeptide(L)'
;YEDDLVVGADGVYSAVRQLMWNDMETRGLSEEVAHERKRMTSEYSCVFGISTETPGLVPGHVHRTFGEGYSLLVITSKNGRVYWFLFTKLDRKYASHEIPRFKKEDVENHVAPWLGKPITGSVVFEDAYKRAIVKTHLALEEANYEHWCKDRWVCIGDSAHKMTPNAGQGGNSAIESAVTPTNSLAKLVQSKSPLQLEDLDLCLQSWQKARKPRLTKIWNSAQDLTRLEACATFKHKLVALHLLPHLQTIILDKTSADIIGAEKLDCLPPPPRSLRVTMPYIKEADVQAEQGSWKRGIWCIPFLGCFRAARATMTPLIANTSPHMAVLFAQGSWTARNGESVALQKSLYPIPFLDKLLNPLITCFLPSISGTDPVSNIQMRSFITDLGAAYGIWVLESYRNAHSPVEVLLPVLTGSVLQLNGAGLWTPIYYALEYFQVSFPKLLSHGRHEVTAKRTASLALAMLAGYYLPTYQSFTASTVDSRRWWNAVWQIFPIVVPALASTISWLAPGKSQQNADTPEAKNERSKKNMTMIRAVYVGFAAISGLTWVHGLRSAPTDSSLLTIFWPGLNGHSSAVTSFMDGIARFLQYDQIISMTSGFIWLGLRLRELKQSGASFSWWQVASVFVGTTAAFGSGAAFALGWGWKEELMNKLSLQQSV
;
A
#
# COMPACT_ATOMS: atom_id res chain seq x y z
N TYR A 1 18.49 49.78 -14.58
CA TYR A 1 17.34 49.79 -13.65
C TYR A 1 17.88 49.60 -12.26
N GLU A 2 17.29 50.27 -11.27
CA GLU A 2 17.55 50.04 -9.85
C GLU A 2 16.30 49.34 -9.29
N ASP A 3 16.47 48.15 -8.71
CA ASP A 3 15.35 47.28 -8.34
C ASP A 3 15.60 46.60 -6.97
N ASP A 4 14.55 46.50 -6.16
CA ASP A 4 14.60 45.83 -4.84
C ASP A 4 14.55 44.30 -4.93
N LEU A 5 13.95 43.76 -5.99
CA LEU A 5 13.74 42.33 -6.23
C LEU A 5 13.82 42.04 -7.72
N VAL A 6 14.52 40.96 -8.11
CA VAL A 6 14.57 40.47 -9.48
C VAL A 6 14.05 39.03 -9.55
N VAL A 7 12.99 38.83 -10.34
CA VAL A 7 12.35 37.52 -10.51
C VAL A 7 12.61 36.96 -11.91
N GLY A 8 13.42 35.91 -11.98
CA GLY A 8 13.71 35.11 -13.15
C GLY A 8 12.58 34.13 -13.47
N ALA A 9 11.65 34.57 -14.30
CA ALA A 9 10.65 33.73 -14.97
C ALA A 9 11.02 33.46 -16.44
N ASP A 10 12.33 33.43 -16.72
CA ASP A 10 12.96 33.47 -18.04
C ASP A 10 13.38 32.09 -18.58
N GLY A 11 12.88 31.02 -17.95
CA GLY A 11 12.91 29.66 -18.48
C GLY A 11 14.25 28.91 -18.30
N VAL A 12 14.44 27.88 -19.12
CA VAL A 12 15.51 26.87 -18.96
C VAL A 12 16.90 27.50 -18.96
N TYR A 13 17.17 28.47 -19.83
CA TYR A 13 18.45 29.16 -19.97
C TYR A 13 18.45 30.53 -19.28
N SER A 14 17.91 30.56 -18.06
CA SER A 14 17.73 31.78 -17.26
C SER A 14 19.01 32.62 -17.12
N ALA A 15 18.92 33.88 -17.54
CA ALA A 15 19.94 34.90 -17.31
C ALA A 15 19.95 35.32 -15.83
N VAL A 16 18.77 35.40 -15.19
CA VAL A 16 18.67 35.72 -13.77
C VAL A 16 19.37 34.68 -12.90
N ARG A 17 19.23 33.39 -13.21
CA ARG A 17 19.95 32.32 -12.51
C ARG A 17 21.47 32.44 -12.67
N GLN A 18 21.95 32.84 -13.85
CA GLN A 18 23.38 33.07 -14.06
C GLN A 18 23.89 34.25 -13.23
N LEU A 19 23.14 35.37 -13.18
CA LEU A 19 23.50 36.52 -12.36
C LEU A 19 23.51 36.18 -10.86
N MET A 20 22.50 35.42 -10.41
CA MET A 20 22.44 34.91 -9.04
C MET A 20 23.65 34.05 -8.70
N TRP A 21 24.03 33.11 -9.59
CA TRP A 21 25.22 32.28 -9.40
C TRP A 21 26.52 33.08 -9.39
N ASN A 22 26.65 34.08 -10.25
CA ASN A 22 27.82 34.96 -10.25
C ASN A 22 27.91 35.75 -8.92
N ASP A 23 26.79 36.26 -8.40
CA ASP A 23 26.74 36.92 -7.07
C ASP A 23 27.03 35.94 -5.92
N MET A 24 26.65 34.67 -6.05
CA MET A 24 27.03 33.63 -5.09
C MET A 24 28.54 33.34 -5.12
N GLU A 25 29.14 33.25 -6.31
CA GLU A 25 30.58 33.05 -6.49
C GLU A 25 31.40 34.19 -5.84
N THR A 26 31.00 35.46 -6.00
CA THR A 26 31.69 36.60 -5.36
C THR A 26 31.64 36.57 -3.84
N ARG A 27 30.73 35.79 -3.25
CA ARG A 27 30.53 35.62 -1.80
C ARG A 27 31.13 34.33 -1.26
N GLY A 28 31.96 33.65 -2.05
CA GLY A 28 32.68 32.45 -1.63
C GLY A 28 31.88 31.15 -1.76
N LEU A 29 30.75 31.15 -2.48
CA LEU A 29 29.91 29.94 -2.72
C LEU A 29 30.22 29.27 -4.07
N SER A 30 31.49 29.32 -4.49
CA SER A 30 31.90 28.84 -5.82
C SER A 30 31.74 27.33 -5.99
N GLU A 31 31.90 26.56 -4.91
CA GLU A 31 31.71 25.10 -4.94
C GLU A 31 30.23 24.74 -5.15
N GLU A 32 29.32 25.39 -4.41
CA GLU A 32 27.88 25.20 -4.54
C GLU A 32 27.42 25.53 -5.97
N VAL A 33 27.90 26.65 -6.52
CA VAL A 33 27.59 27.05 -7.90
C VAL A 33 28.14 26.05 -8.93
N ALA A 34 29.35 25.52 -8.72
CA ALA A 34 29.89 24.47 -9.58
C ALA A 34 29.04 23.20 -9.57
N HIS A 35 28.45 22.83 -8.42
CA HIS A 35 27.48 21.75 -8.32
C HIS A 35 26.17 22.07 -9.05
N GLU A 36 25.63 23.27 -8.85
CA GLU A 36 24.41 23.74 -9.52
C GLU A 36 24.53 23.67 -11.06
N ARG A 37 25.63 24.17 -11.62
CA ARG A 37 25.89 24.16 -13.08
C ARG A 37 25.91 22.75 -13.68
N LYS A 38 26.25 21.73 -12.90
CA LYS A 38 26.29 20.31 -13.31
C LYS A 38 24.93 19.60 -13.24
N ARG A 39 23.90 20.19 -12.63
CA ARG A 39 22.61 19.52 -12.41
C ARG A 39 21.77 19.32 -13.66
N MET A 40 21.94 20.17 -14.68
CA MET A 40 21.15 20.08 -15.92
C MET A 40 21.64 18.93 -16.80
N THR A 41 20.70 18.06 -17.18
CA THR A 41 20.97 16.90 -18.04
C THR A 41 19.84 16.68 -19.04
N SER A 42 20.08 15.85 -20.06
CA SER A 42 19.03 15.38 -20.97
C SER A 42 19.28 13.93 -21.39
N GLU A 43 18.28 13.06 -21.23
CA GLU A 43 18.33 11.65 -21.62
C GLU A 43 17.29 11.30 -22.71
N TYR A 44 16.38 12.23 -23.01
CA TYR A 44 15.29 12.06 -23.95
C TYR A 44 15.19 13.28 -24.86
N SER A 45 14.62 13.11 -26.05
CA SER A 45 14.16 14.19 -26.91
C SER A 45 12.68 14.06 -27.20
N CYS A 46 12.08 15.14 -27.68
CA CYS A 46 10.68 15.19 -28.05
C CYS A 46 10.53 15.86 -29.41
N VAL A 47 9.90 15.16 -30.35
CA VAL A 47 9.27 15.81 -31.50
C VAL A 47 7.81 16.02 -31.15
N PHE A 48 7.38 17.27 -31.09
CA PHE A 48 5.99 17.60 -30.83
C PHE A 48 5.40 18.45 -31.93
N GLY A 49 4.08 18.37 -32.05
CA GLY A 49 3.37 19.10 -33.07
C GLY A 49 1.89 19.23 -32.80
N ILE A 50 1.28 20.02 -33.67
CA ILE A 50 -0.15 20.25 -33.70
C ILE A 50 -0.61 19.85 -35.08
N SER A 51 -1.63 19.02 -35.16
CA SER A 51 -2.27 18.62 -36.41
C SER A 51 -3.69 19.15 -36.49
N THR A 52 -4.21 19.23 -37.72
CA THR A 52 -5.66 19.29 -37.96
C THR A 52 -6.33 17.99 -37.51
N GLU A 53 -7.66 17.97 -37.58
CA GLU A 53 -8.47 16.82 -37.23
C GLU A 53 -7.97 15.55 -37.92
N THR A 54 -7.76 14.50 -37.13
CA THR A 54 -7.27 13.21 -37.60
C THR A 54 -8.40 12.20 -37.45
N PRO A 55 -8.95 11.66 -38.55
CA PRO A 55 -10.02 10.67 -38.51
C PRO A 55 -9.70 9.50 -37.56
N GLY A 56 -10.69 9.09 -36.76
CA GLY A 56 -10.55 8.03 -35.76
C GLY A 56 -10.08 8.50 -34.38
N LEU A 57 -9.61 9.74 -34.23
CA LEU A 57 -9.36 10.35 -32.92
C LEU A 57 -10.56 11.16 -32.43
N VAL A 58 -11.00 10.91 -31.21
CA VAL A 58 -12.21 11.52 -30.64
C VAL A 58 -11.85 12.71 -29.73
N PRO A 59 -12.44 13.91 -29.94
CA PRO A 59 -12.22 15.05 -29.05
C PRO A 59 -12.52 14.74 -27.58
N GLY A 60 -11.64 15.19 -26.69
CA GLY A 60 -11.69 14.91 -25.26
C GLY A 60 -10.89 13.66 -24.84
N HIS A 61 -10.41 12.85 -25.80
CA HIS A 61 -9.55 11.70 -25.48
C HIS A 61 -8.07 12.09 -25.41
N VAL A 62 -7.36 11.39 -24.53
CA VAL A 62 -5.90 11.41 -24.42
C VAL A 62 -5.40 9.99 -24.62
N HIS A 63 -4.51 9.80 -25.58
CA HIS A 63 -3.89 8.52 -25.90
C HIS A 63 -2.43 8.54 -25.45
N ARG A 64 -2.01 7.49 -24.73
CA ARG A 64 -0.62 7.27 -24.31
C ARG A 64 -0.16 5.92 -24.82
N THR A 65 0.92 5.91 -25.59
CA THR A 65 1.55 4.69 -26.11
C THR A 65 2.85 4.45 -25.37
N PHE A 66 2.99 3.26 -24.82
CA PHE A 66 4.19 2.81 -24.09
C PHE A 66 5.01 1.94 -25.05
N GLY A 67 6.29 2.26 -25.20
CA GLY A 67 7.16 1.61 -26.17
C GLY A 67 8.58 1.46 -25.66
N GLU A 68 9.36 0.53 -26.23
CA GLU A 68 10.74 0.33 -25.83
C GLU A 68 11.63 1.43 -26.43
N GLY A 69 12.11 2.33 -25.58
CA GLY A 69 12.92 3.49 -25.98
C GLY A 69 12.11 4.68 -26.55
N TYR A 70 10.77 4.60 -26.59
CA TYR A 70 9.93 5.68 -27.08
C TYR A 70 8.55 5.70 -26.42
N SER A 71 7.86 6.83 -26.49
CA SER A 71 6.42 6.90 -26.17
C SER A 71 5.71 7.94 -27.01
N LEU A 72 4.38 7.81 -27.13
CA LEU A 72 3.52 8.80 -27.78
C LEU A 72 2.50 9.33 -26.79
N LEU A 73 2.33 10.65 -26.72
CA LEU A 73 1.21 11.31 -26.07
C LEU A 73 0.41 12.07 -27.13
N VAL A 74 -0.88 11.76 -27.27
CA VAL A 74 -1.77 12.41 -28.24
C VAL A 74 -3.01 12.92 -27.51
N ILE A 75 -3.29 14.21 -27.64
CA ILE A 75 -4.39 14.91 -26.97
C ILE A 75 -5.30 15.49 -28.05
N THR A 76 -6.56 15.03 -28.09
CA THR A 76 -7.54 15.47 -29.08
C THR A 76 -8.43 16.57 -28.48
N SER A 77 -8.34 17.78 -29.03
CA SER A 77 -9.07 18.96 -28.55
C SER A 77 -10.41 19.17 -29.25
N LYS A 78 -11.33 19.89 -28.58
CA LYS A 78 -12.72 20.15 -29.03
C LYS A 78 -12.83 20.87 -30.39
N ASN A 79 -11.78 21.57 -30.82
CA ASN A 79 -11.79 22.41 -32.03
C ASN A 79 -11.00 21.76 -33.20
N GLY A 80 -11.04 20.43 -33.34
CA GLY A 80 -10.38 19.73 -34.45
C GLY A 80 -8.86 19.88 -34.45
N ARG A 81 -8.24 20.05 -33.28
CA ARG A 81 -6.78 20.11 -33.11
C ARG A 81 -6.29 18.88 -32.37
N VAL A 82 -5.24 18.26 -32.89
CA VAL A 82 -4.58 17.10 -32.27
C VAL A 82 -3.18 17.52 -31.86
N TYR A 83 -2.91 17.57 -30.55
CA TYR A 83 -1.56 17.79 -30.03
C TYR A 83 -0.89 16.45 -29.87
N TRP A 84 0.30 16.28 -30.41
CA TRP A 84 1.04 15.03 -30.30
C TRP A 84 2.49 15.28 -29.89
N PHE A 85 3.03 14.32 -29.15
CA PHE A 85 4.39 14.33 -28.63
C PHE A 85 4.97 12.94 -28.84
N LEU A 86 6.02 12.84 -29.63
CA LEU A 86 6.85 11.66 -29.78
C LEU A 86 8.08 11.84 -28.90
N PHE A 87 8.14 11.09 -27.81
CA PHE A 87 9.28 11.02 -26.93
C PHE A 87 10.20 9.89 -27.37
N THR A 88 11.48 10.17 -27.49
CA THR A 88 12.49 9.17 -27.87
C THR A 88 13.69 9.26 -26.95
N LYS A 89 14.16 8.10 -26.48
CA LYS A 89 15.37 8.01 -25.67
C LYS A 89 16.59 8.37 -26.55
N LEU A 90 17.50 9.17 -25.99
CA LEU A 90 18.78 9.46 -26.62
C LEU A 90 19.75 8.29 -26.43
N ASP A 91 20.83 8.27 -27.20
CA ASP A 91 21.90 7.27 -27.13
C ASP A 91 22.58 7.25 -25.76
N ARG A 92 22.71 8.41 -25.12
CA ARG A 92 23.27 8.56 -23.78
C ARG A 92 22.60 9.71 -23.02
N LYS A 93 22.95 9.82 -21.75
CA LYS A 93 22.61 10.98 -20.92
C LYS A 93 23.64 12.09 -21.16
N TYR A 94 23.17 13.24 -21.65
CA TYR A 94 24.00 14.40 -21.93
C TYR A 94 24.08 15.33 -20.72
N ALA A 95 25.27 15.86 -20.43
CA ALA A 95 25.44 16.97 -19.51
C ALA A 95 25.04 18.30 -20.17
N SER A 96 24.73 19.33 -19.36
CA SER A 96 24.27 20.66 -19.79
C SER A 96 24.94 21.23 -21.06
N HIS A 97 26.28 21.19 -21.12
CA HIS A 97 27.06 21.77 -22.22
C HIS A 97 27.12 20.88 -23.48
N GLU A 98 26.69 19.62 -23.37
CA GLU A 98 26.68 18.64 -24.46
C GLU A 98 25.26 18.41 -25.03
N ILE A 99 24.23 19.05 -24.46
CA ILE A 99 22.83 18.82 -24.86
C ILE A 99 22.68 19.17 -26.35
N PRO A 100 22.22 18.22 -27.19
CA PRO A 100 22.14 18.42 -28.63
C PRO A 100 21.09 19.47 -29.00
N ARG A 101 21.39 20.22 -30.07
CA ARG A 101 20.41 21.08 -30.76
C ARG A 101 20.00 20.39 -32.05
N PHE A 102 18.70 20.27 -32.27
CA PHE A 102 18.15 19.61 -33.44
C PHE A 102 17.79 20.64 -34.51
N LYS A 103 18.15 20.36 -35.76
CA LYS A 103 17.78 21.18 -36.90
C LYS A 103 16.41 20.77 -37.42
N LYS A 104 15.70 21.69 -38.06
CA LYS A 104 14.35 21.43 -38.56
C LYS A 104 14.35 20.41 -39.70
N GLU A 105 15.42 20.37 -40.48
CA GLU A 105 15.58 19.47 -41.62
C GLU A 105 15.72 18.00 -41.19
N ASP A 106 16.21 17.75 -39.97
CA ASP A 106 16.46 16.39 -39.45
C ASP A 106 15.20 15.74 -38.85
N VAL A 107 14.14 16.51 -38.64
CA VAL A 107 12.91 16.04 -37.96
C VAL A 107 12.26 14.89 -38.71
N GLU A 108 12.21 14.95 -40.04
CA GLU A 108 11.59 13.90 -40.87
C GLU A 108 12.36 12.58 -40.74
N ASN A 109 13.70 12.63 -40.78
CA ASN A 109 14.57 11.47 -40.61
C ASN A 109 14.42 10.87 -39.19
N HIS A 110 14.33 11.71 -38.16
CA HIS A 110 14.14 11.27 -36.78
C HIS A 110 12.79 10.58 -36.57
N VAL A 111 11.73 11.09 -37.21
CA VAL A 111 10.35 10.60 -37.04
C VAL A 111 10.07 9.35 -37.87
N ALA A 112 10.72 9.17 -39.02
CA ALA A 112 10.44 8.09 -39.97
C ALA A 112 10.31 6.68 -39.34
N PRO A 113 11.17 6.25 -38.40
CA PRO A 113 11.05 4.93 -37.77
C PRO A 113 9.78 4.73 -36.91
N TRP A 114 9.11 5.83 -36.55
CA TRP A 114 8.01 5.85 -35.59
C TRP A 114 6.64 6.08 -36.24
N LEU A 115 6.59 6.45 -37.53
CA LEU A 115 5.35 6.77 -38.24
C LEU A 115 4.32 5.62 -38.20
N GLY A 116 4.77 4.38 -38.37
CA GLY A 116 3.90 3.20 -38.33
C GLY A 116 3.45 2.77 -36.94
N LYS A 117 3.86 3.46 -35.86
CA LYS A 117 3.47 3.08 -34.49
C LYS A 117 2.01 3.47 -34.21
N PRO A 118 1.25 2.62 -33.51
CA PRO A 118 -0.17 2.88 -33.23
C PRO A 118 -0.34 4.03 -32.22
N ILE A 119 -1.32 4.90 -32.46
CA ILE A 119 -1.92 5.78 -31.43
C ILE A 119 -3.10 5.07 -30.77
N THR A 120 -3.91 4.39 -31.59
CA THR A 120 -5.05 3.55 -31.17
C THR A 120 -4.98 2.21 -31.92
N GLY A 121 -5.96 1.32 -31.70
CA GLY A 121 -6.08 0.09 -32.48
C GLY A 121 -6.38 0.32 -33.98
N SER A 122 -6.77 1.53 -34.38
CA SER A 122 -7.18 1.86 -35.76
C SER A 122 -6.49 3.08 -36.36
N VAL A 123 -5.70 3.82 -35.58
CA VAL A 123 -5.02 5.05 -36.04
C VAL A 123 -3.53 4.94 -35.74
N VAL A 124 -2.69 5.17 -36.75
CA VAL A 124 -1.23 5.18 -36.61
C VAL A 124 -0.69 6.61 -36.51
N PHE A 125 0.53 6.76 -36.01
CA PHE A 125 1.15 8.07 -35.81
C PHE A 125 1.28 8.87 -37.12
N GLU A 126 1.53 8.18 -38.24
CA GLU A 126 1.58 8.77 -39.58
C GLU A 126 0.33 9.56 -39.94
N ASP A 127 -0.86 9.10 -39.53
CA ASP A 127 -2.13 9.75 -39.84
C ASP A 127 -2.25 11.13 -39.19
N ALA A 128 -1.74 11.26 -37.97
CA ALA A 128 -1.66 12.54 -37.28
C ALA A 128 -0.51 13.38 -37.85
N TYR A 129 0.64 12.77 -38.10
CA TYR A 129 1.86 13.47 -38.53
C TYR A 129 1.72 14.15 -39.91
N LYS A 130 1.08 13.49 -40.89
CA LYS A 130 0.83 14.07 -42.23
C LYS A 130 -0.05 15.34 -42.19
N ARG A 131 -0.83 15.51 -41.12
CA ARG A 131 -1.71 16.65 -40.88
C ARG A 131 -1.08 17.74 -40.01
N ALA A 132 0.20 17.61 -39.69
CA ALA A 132 0.89 18.53 -38.80
C ALA A 132 1.03 19.92 -39.43
N ILE A 133 0.52 20.93 -38.72
CA ILE A 133 0.69 22.35 -39.03
C ILE A 133 1.92 22.94 -38.31
N VAL A 134 2.34 22.34 -37.20
CA VAL A 134 3.52 22.73 -36.42
C VAL A 134 4.29 21.48 -36.07
N LYS A 135 5.63 21.54 -36.22
CA LYS A 135 6.56 20.47 -35.87
C LYS A 135 7.82 21.09 -35.28
N THR A 136 8.21 20.63 -34.09
CA THR A 136 9.40 21.09 -33.39
C THR A 136 10.09 19.91 -32.72
N HIS A 137 11.42 19.86 -32.79
CA HIS A 137 12.24 18.84 -32.14
C HIS A 137 13.18 19.49 -31.14
N LEU A 138 13.10 19.04 -29.88
CA LEU A 138 13.93 19.55 -28.79
C LEU A 138 14.46 18.39 -27.94
N ALA A 139 15.62 18.62 -27.32
CA ALA A 139 16.04 17.82 -26.19
C ALA A 139 15.08 18.09 -25.02
N LEU A 140 14.87 17.08 -24.17
CA LEU A 140 14.11 17.24 -22.94
C LEU A 140 15.09 17.44 -21.80
N GLU A 141 15.26 18.69 -21.39
CA GLU A 141 16.13 19.00 -20.28
C GLU A 141 15.48 18.63 -18.94
N GLU A 142 16.32 18.27 -17.97
CA GLU A 142 15.95 17.83 -16.62
C GLU A 142 16.92 18.49 -15.62
N ALA A 143 16.39 19.31 -14.70
CA ALA A 143 17.14 19.90 -13.58
C ALA A 143 16.23 20.19 -12.39
N ASN A 144 16.72 19.94 -11.18
CA ASN A 144 16.12 20.43 -9.93
C ASN A 144 17.23 21.14 -9.14
N TYR A 145 17.24 22.47 -9.21
CA TYR A 145 18.32 23.28 -8.63
C TYR A 145 18.21 23.35 -7.10
N GLU A 146 19.36 23.50 -6.43
CA GLU A 146 19.42 23.66 -4.98
C GLU A 146 18.98 25.05 -4.55
N HIS A 147 19.44 26.05 -5.30
CA HIS A 147 19.24 27.45 -5.01
C HIS A 147 18.26 28.04 -6.03
N TRP A 148 17.09 28.42 -5.55
CA TRP A 148 16.07 29.15 -6.32
C TRP A 148 16.07 30.63 -5.95
N CYS A 149 16.57 30.99 -4.77
CA CYS A 149 16.72 32.37 -4.36
C CYS A 149 18.02 32.62 -3.62
N LYS A 150 18.51 33.86 -3.72
CA LYS A 150 19.60 34.41 -2.91
C LYS A 150 19.43 35.92 -2.85
N ASP A 151 19.29 36.47 -1.65
CA ASP A 151 19.08 37.90 -1.42
C ASP A 151 17.88 38.44 -2.24
N ARG A 152 18.15 39.26 -3.28
CA ARG A 152 17.15 39.85 -4.17
C ARG A 152 16.88 39.04 -5.43
N TRP A 153 17.61 37.95 -5.65
CA TRP A 153 17.45 37.12 -6.84
C TRP A 153 16.51 35.96 -6.55
N VAL A 154 15.52 35.78 -7.42
CA VAL A 154 14.54 34.68 -7.32
C VAL A 154 14.35 34.05 -8.69
N CYS A 155 14.32 32.72 -8.76
CA CYS A 155 14.01 31.93 -9.94
C CYS A 155 12.69 31.16 -9.73
N ILE A 156 11.78 31.22 -10.70
CA ILE A 156 10.49 30.52 -10.68
C ILE A 156 10.23 29.75 -11.97
N GLY A 157 9.50 28.63 -11.86
CA GLY A 157 9.22 27.77 -13.01
C GLY A 157 10.49 27.10 -13.55
N ASP A 158 10.59 27.00 -14.88
CA ASP A 158 11.69 26.33 -15.59
C ASP A 158 13.08 26.91 -15.27
N SER A 159 13.18 28.12 -14.72
CA SER A 159 14.45 28.69 -14.27
C SER A 159 14.94 28.08 -12.94
N ALA A 160 14.07 27.48 -12.14
CA ALA A 160 14.42 26.83 -10.87
C ALA A 160 14.29 25.30 -10.93
N HIS A 161 13.38 24.79 -11.76
CA HIS A 161 13.09 23.36 -11.85
C HIS A 161 12.57 23.02 -13.24
N LYS A 162 13.31 22.18 -13.96
CA LYS A 162 12.97 21.70 -15.29
C LYS A 162 12.73 20.21 -15.26
N MET A 163 11.59 19.78 -15.78
CA MET A 163 11.16 18.38 -15.83
C MET A 163 10.67 18.00 -17.23
N THR A 164 10.64 16.71 -17.50
CA THR A 164 10.04 16.16 -18.73
C THR A 164 8.53 16.41 -18.78
N PRO A 165 7.96 16.64 -19.97
CA PRO A 165 6.57 17.09 -20.11
C PRO A 165 5.53 15.96 -19.97
N ASN A 166 5.93 14.69 -19.86
CA ASN A 166 5.04 13.52 -19.86
C ASN A 166 3.94 13.58 -18.79
N ALA A 167 4.23 14.16 -17.63
CA ALA A 167 3.25 14.34 -16.55
C ALA A 167 2.38 15.60 -16.70
N GLY A 168 2.72 16.51 -17.62
CA GLY A 168 2.05 17.81 -17.79
C GLY A 168 2.26 18.79 -16.63
N GLN A 169 3.22 18.52 -15.73
CA GLN A 169 3.38 19.27 -14.48
C GLN A 169 4.32 20.48 -14.55
N GLY A 170 5.10 20.66 -15.63
CA GLY A 170 6.02 21.81 -15.74
C GLY A 170 5.28 23.15 -15.68
N GLY A 171 4.31 23.38 -16.57
CA GLY A 171 3.52 24.61 -16.56
C GLY A 171 2.68 24.81 -15.29
N ASN A 172 2.07 23.74 -14.78
CA ASN A 172 1.31 23.78 -13.53
C ASN A 172 2.21 24.17 -12.35
N SER A 173 3.40 23.57 -12.26
CA SER A 173 4.40 23.90 -11.24
C SER A 173 4.91 25.33 -11.37
N ALA A 174 5.06 25.85 -12.59
CA ALA A 174 5.43 27.25 -12.81
C ALA A 174 4.36 28.22 -12.28
N ILE A 175 3.08 27.91 -12.47
CA ILE A 175 1.97 28.69 -11.89
C ILE A 175 2.03 28.65 -10.36
N GLU A 176 2.18 27.46 -9.76
CA GLU A 176 2.33 27.33 -8.30
C GLU A 176 3.59 28.08 -7.77
N SER A 177 4.67 28.08 -8.55
CA SER A 177 5.91 28.84 -8.26
C SER A 177 5.76 30.34 -8.42
N ALA A 178 4.77 30.86 -9.14
CA ALA A 178 4.43 32.28 -9.13
C ALA A 178 3.57 32.64 -7.90
N VAL A 179 2.61 31.78 -7.56
CA VAL A 179 1.66 31.99 -6.47
C VAL A 179 2.33 32.02 -5.10
N THR A 180 3.17 31.03 -4.81
CA THR A 180 3.74 30.84 -3.47
C THR A 180 4.69 31.94 -2.99
N PRO A 181 5.65 32.47 -3.79
CA PRO A 181 6.46 33.59 -3.35
C PRO A 181 5.63 34.86 -3.26
N THR A 182 4.63 35.08 -4.13
CA THR A 182 3.71 36.21 -4.00
C THR A 182 2.96 36.20 -2.66
N ASN A 183 2.47 35.04 -2.21
CA ASN A 183 1.84 34.94 -0.88
C ASN A 183 2.80 35.29 0.26
N SER A 184 4.07 34.86 0.18
CA SER A 184 5.10 35.17 1.17
C SER A 184 5.46 36.65 1.16
N LEU A 185 5.67 37.24 -0.01
CA LEU A 185 6.00 38.66 -0.18
C LEU A 185 4.84 39.56 0.27
N ALA A 186 3.60 39.22 -0.04
CA ALA A 186 2.43 39.97 0.41
C ALA A 186 2.35 40.02 1.94
N LYS A 187 2.62 38.91 2.63
CA LYS A 187 2.68 38.86 4.10
C LYS A 187 3.81 39.73 4.62
N LEU A 188 4.99 39.67 4.00
CA LEU A 188 6.14 40.48 4.39
C LEU A 188 5.82 41.98 4.30
N VAL A 189 5.34 42.45 3.15
CA VAL A 189 5.00 43.86 2.89
C VAL A 189 3.89 44.38 3.82
N GLN A 190 2.94 43.53 4.20
CA GLN A 190 1.90 43.90 5.18
C GLN A 190 2.42 43.97 6.61
N SER A 191 3.44 43.17 6.94
CA SER A 191 3.97 43.08 8.31
C SER A 191 5.01 44.13 8.65
N LYS A 192 5.74 44.66 7.66
CA LYS A 192 6.91 45.50 7.90
C LYS A 192 7.09 46.55 6.80
N SER A 193 7.40 47.78 7.21
CA SER A 193 7.82 48.88 6.34
C SER A 193 8.68 49.88 7.15
N PRO A 194 9.87 50.31 6.67
CA PRO A 194 10.53 49.93 5.41
C PRO A 194 11.13 48.50 5.46
N LEU A 195 11.32 47.89 4.30
CA LEU A 195 11.94 46.57 4.15
C LEU A 195 13.46 46.68 3.97
N GLN A 196 14.21 45.81 4.64
CA GLN A 196 15.65 45.63 4.42
C GLN A 196 15.90 44.39 3.53
N LEU A 197 17.09 44.31 2.93
CA LEU A 197 17.46 43.17 2.08
C LEU A 197 17.43 41.85 2.86
N GLU A 198 17.83 41.86 4.13
CA GLU A 198 17.82 40.69 5.01
C GLU A 198 16.40 40.16 5.25
N ASP A 199 15.41 41.06 5.34
CA ASP A 199 14.01 40.66 5.50
C ASP A 199 13.50 39.92 4.24
N LEU A 200 13.91 40.42 3.07
CA LEU A 200 13.57 39.82 1.78
C LEU A 200 14.25 38.45 1.62
N ASP A 201 15.55 38.35 1.91
CA ASP A 201 16.31 37.10 1.84
C ASP A 201 15.71 36.02 2.75
N LEU A 202 15.43 36.35 4.02
CA LEU A 202 14.81 35.42 4.97
C LEU A 202 13.42 34.95 4.52
N CYS A 203 12.62 35.86 3.96
CA CYS A 203 11.30 35.53 3.42
C CYS A 203 11.39 34.55 2.24
N LEU A 204 12.29 34.81 1.29
CA LEU A 204 12.50 33.98 0.12
C LEU A 204 13.12 32.62 0.46
N GLN A 205 14.09 32.56 1.36
CA GLN A 205 14.66 31.30 1.84
C GLN A 205 13.60 30.44 2.54
N SER A 206 12.73 31.07 3.36
CA SER A 206 11.62 30.38 4.02
C SER A 206 10.62 29.83 3.00
N TRP A 207 10.31 30.61 1.96
CA TRP A 207 9.48 30.16 0.83
C TRP A 207 10.10 28.97 0.09
N GLN A 208 11.36 29.07 -0.31
CA GLN A 208 12.07 28.00 -1.00
C GLN A 208 12.05 26.71 -0.17
N LYS A 209 12.41 26.80 1.12
CA LYS A 209 12.44 25.66 2.03
C LYS A 209 11.09 24.97 2.14
N ALA A 210 10.00 25.74 2.20
CA ALA A 210 8.65 25.19 2.27
C ALA A 210 8.23 24.52 0.94
N ARG A 211 8.60 25.09 -0.20
CA ARG A 211 8.13 24.65 -1.53
C ARG A 211 8.90 23.45 -2.08
N LYS A 212 10.18 23.32 -1.74
CA LYS A 212 11.11 22.36 -2.34
C LYS A 212 10.71 20.88 -2.23
N PRO A 213 10.16 20.38 -1.09
CA PRO A 213 9.76 18.97 -0.99
C PRO A 213 8.67 18.56 -1.98
N ARG A 214 7.59 19.34 -2.07
CA ARG A 214 6.48 19.08 -3.01
C ARG A 214 6.97 19.06 -4.45
N LEU A 215 7.76 20.06 -4.81
CA LEU A 215 8.26 20.16 -6.18
C LEU A 215 9.25 19.05 -6.54
N THR A 216 10.11 18.65 -5.60
CA THR A 216 11.02 17.52 -5.80
C THR A 216 10.23 16.22 -6.02
N LYS A 217 9.12 16.01 -5.29
CA LYS A 217 8.22 14.86 -5.51
C LYS A 217 7.59 14.88 -6.90
N ILE A 218 7.08 16.04 -7.35
CA ILE A 218 6.48 16.21 -8.68
C ILE A 218 7.54 15.96 -9.77
N TRP A 219 8.73 16.53 -9.59
CA TRP A 219 9.86 16.37 -10.50
C TRP A 219 10.26 14.90 -10.65
N ASN A 220 10.49 14.18 -9.54
CA ASN A 220 10.81 12.74 -9.57
C ASN A 220 9.71 11.94 -10.27
N SER A 221 8.44 12.24 -9.98
CA SER A 221 7.30 11.54 -10.59
C SER A 221 7.23 11.76 -12.10
N ALA A 222 7.50 12.97 -12.58
CA ALA A 222 7.54 13.27 -14.00
C ALA A 222 8.66 12.52 -14.73
N GLN A 223 9.84 12.43 -14.09
CA GLN A 223 10.99 11.69 -14.61
C GLN A 223 10.77 10.19 -14.67
N ASP A 224 10.19 9.61 -13.61
CA ASP A 224 9.87 8.20 -13.55
C ASP A 224 8.81 7.83 -14.59
N LEU A 225 7.81 8.70 -14.81
CA LEU A 225 6.78 8.48 -15.82
C LEU A 225 7.38 8.42 -17.23
N THR A 226 8.30 9.32 -17.59
CA THR A 226 8.97 9.28 -18.90
C THR A 226 9.69 7.96 -19.12
N ARG A 227 10.42 7.48 -18.11
CA ARG A 227 11.17 6.21 -18.17
C ARG A 227 10.25 5.00 -18.18
N LEU A 228 9.11 5.08 -17.48
CA LEU A 228 8.07 4.06 -17.48
C LEU A 228 7.42 3.95 -18.86
N GLU A 229 7.02 5.07 -19.46
CA GLU A 229 6.42 5.13 -20.79
C GLU A 229 7.36 4.62 -21.88
N ALA A 230 8.64 4.93 -21.77
CA ALA A 230 9.68 4.44 -22.67
C ALA A 230 10.19 3.02 -22.33
N CYS A 231 9.57 2.31 -21.38
CA CYS A 231 9.97 0.98 -20.92
C CYS A 231 11.50 0.88 -20.68
N ALA A 232 12.09 1.91 -20.08
CA ALA A 232 13.53 2.18 -20.14
C ALA A 232 14.42 1.10 -19.51
N THR A 233 13.86 0.25 -18.64
CA THR A 233 14.53 -0.90 -18.04
C THR A 233 13.56 -2.09 -17.98
N PHE A 234 14.08 -3.30 -17.71
CA PHE A 234 13.25 -4.49 -17.52
C PHE A 234 12.17 -4.30 -16.42
N LYS A 235 12.52 -3.61 -15.32
CA LYS A 235 11.56 -3.24 -14.27
C LYS A 235 10.44 -2.36 -14.83
N HIS A 236 10.77 -1.31 -15.59
CA HIS A 236 9.77 -0.44 -16.20
C HIS A 236 8.87 -1.20 -17.17
N LYS A 237 9.43 -2.08 -18.00
CA LYS A 237 8.69 -2.93 -18.94
C LYS A 237 7.69 -3.83 -18.22
N LEU A 238 8.11 -4.50 -17.15
CA LEU A 238 7.23 -5.34 -16.33
C LEU A 238 6.07 -4.52 -15.73
N VAL A 239 6.37 -3.35 -15.16
CA VAL A 239 5.36 -2.48 -14.56
C VAL A 239 4.39 -1.96 -15.62
N ALA A 240 4.89 -1.42 -16.73
CA ALA A 240 4.08 -0.81 -17.79
C ALA A 240 3.11 -1.83 -18.43
N LEU A 241 3.61 -3.01 -18.79
CA LEU A 241 2.85 -3.98 -19.57
C LEU A 241 1.96 -4.90 -18.71
N HIS A 242 2.37 -5.21 -17.49
CA HIS A 242 1.68 -6.23 -16.68
C HIS A 242 1.03 -5.69 -15.41
N LEU A 243 1.54 -4.61 -14.82
CA LEU A 243 0.97 -4.06 -13.58
C LEU A 243 0.02 -2.91 -13.88
N LEU A 244 0.43 -1.95 -14.70
CA LEU A 244 -0.31 -0.71 -14.96
C LEU A 244 -1.78 -0.92 -15.37
N PRO A 245 -2.15 -1.91 -16.21
CA PRO A 245 -3.55 -2.18 -16.55
C PRO A 245 -4.44 -2.48 -15.33
N HIS A 246 -3.85 -2.97 -14.25
CA HIS A 246 -4.53 -3.30 -12.99
C HIS A 246 -4.43 -2.18 -11.93
N LEU A 247 -3.63 -1.13 -12.18
CA LEU A 247 -3.39 -0.02 -11.23
C LEU A 247 -4.09 1.29 -11.63
N GLN A 248 -5.04 1.26 -12.56
CA GLN A 248 -5.69 2.47 -13.13
C GLN A 248 -6.22 3.42 -12.04
N THR A 249 -6.93 2.90 -11.03
CA THR A 249 -7.49 3.69 -9.93
C THR A 249 -6.41 4.39 -9.10
N ILE A 250 -5.24 3.77 -8.91
CA ILE A 250 -4.15 4.36 -8.12
C ILE A 250 -3.50 5.51 -8.86
N ILE A 251 -3.30 5.36 -10.17
CA ILE A 251 -2.72 6.42 -11.00
C ILE A 251 -3.64 7.63 -10.98
N LEU A 252 -4.95 7.38 -11.18
CA LEU A 252 -5.97 8.41 -11.07
C LEU A 252 -5.93 9.07 -9.68
N ASP A 253 -5.97 8.30 -8.59
CA ASP A 253 -5.92 8.82 -7.22
C ASP A 253 -4.66 9.63 -6.93
N LYS A 254 -3.49 9.18 -7.39
CA LYS A 254 -2.22 9.90 -7.18
C LYS A 254 -2.18 11.20 -7.96
N THR A 255 -2.52 11.17 -9.25
CA THR A 255 -2.61 12.38 -10.08
C THR A 255 -3.62 13.37 -9.49
N SER A 256 -4.77 12.85 -9.06
CA SER A 256 -5.81 13.59 -8.34
C SER A 256 -5.30 14.25 -7.07
N ALA A 257 -4.57 13.51 -6.21
CA ALA A 257 -3.99 14.02 -4.97
C ALA A 257 -2.98 15.14 -5.23
N ASP A 258 -2.16 15.00 -6.27
CA ASP A 258 -1.20 16.05 -6.65
C ASP A 258 -1.93 17.32 -7.14
N ILE A 259 -3.07 17.20 -7.84
CA ILE A 259 -3.89 18.33 -8.33
C ILE A 259 -4.62 19.06 -7.18
N ILE A 260 -5.28 18.34 -6.27
CA ILE A 260 -6.11 18.99 -5.22
C ILE A 260 -5.28 19.77 -4.21
N GLY A 261 -4.01 19.39 -4.01
CA GLY A 261 -3.08 20.07 -3.12
C GLY A 261 -2.31 21.22 -3.76
N ALA A 262 -2.73 21.71 -4.94
CA ALA A 262 -2.08 22.84 -5.61
C ALA A 262 -2.14 24.13 -4.78
N GLU A 263 -1.26 25.08 -5.07
CA GLU A 263 -1.21 26.35 -4.35
C GLU A 263 -2.17 27.38 -4.95
N LYS A 264 -2.74 28.25 -4.09
CA LYS A 264 -3.61 29.36 -4.51
C LYS A 264 -3.11 30.69 -3.95
N LEU A 265 -3.47 31.80 -4.58
CA LEU A 265 -3.27 33.12 -4.00
C LEU A 265 -4.12 33.25 -2.74
N ASP A 266 -3.50 33.62 -1.62
CA ASP A 266 -4.17 33.75 -0.31
C ASP A 266 -5.14 34.93 -0.32
N CYS A 267 -4.80 36.00 -1.04
CA CYS A 267 -5.58 37.22 -1.17
C CYS A 267 -6.81 37.09 -2.08
N LEU A 268 -6.96 35.97 -2.81
CA LEU A 268 -8.10 35.73 -3.69
C LEU A 268 -8.97 34.58 -3.19
N PRO A 269 -10.31 34.69 -3.32
CA PRO A 269 -11.20 33.57 -3.03
C PRO A 269 -10.96 32.41 -4.01
N PRO A 270 -11.13 31.15 -3.59
CA PRO A 270 -11.05 30.03 -4.52
C PRO A 270 -12.11 30.16 -5.62
N PRO A 271 -11.80 29.79 -6.88
CA PRO A 271 -12.79 29.80 -7.95
C PRO A 271 -14.01 28.94 -7.58
N PRO A 272 -15.26 29.41 -7.75
CA PRO A 272 -16.45 28.63 -7.35
C PRO A 272 -16.50 27.22 -7.95
N ARG A 273 -15.93 27.04 -9.15
CA ARG A 273 -15.83 25.74 -9.81
C ARG A 273 -14.93 24.75 -9.05
N SER A 274 -13.85 25.19 -8.42
CA SER A 274 -12.93 24.30 -7.68
C SER A 274 -13.55 23.73 -6.40
N LEU A 275 -14.63 24.32 -5.91
CA LEU A 275 -15.36 23.87 -4.72
C LEU A 275 -16.54 22.94 -5.05
N ARG A 276 -16.99 22.90 -6.31
CA ARG A 276 -18.22 22.19 -6.74
C ARG A 276 -17.95 20.97 -7.63
N VAL A 277 -16.69 20.65 -7.87
CA VAL A 277 -16.29 19.46 -8.64
C VAL A 277 -16.31 18.20 -7.77
N THR A 278 -16.31 17.04 -8.42
CA THR A 278 -16.28 15.71 -7.78
C THR A 278 -15.10 15.51 -6.83
N MET A 279 -14.05 16.31 -6.98
CA MET A 279 -12.94 16.42 -6.04
C MET A 279 -12.67 17.89 -5.72
N PRO A 280 -13.24 18.43 -4.64
CA PRO A 280 -13.03 19.82 -4.28
C PRO A 280 -11.58 20.06 -3.88
N TYR A 281 -11.14 21.31 -4.02
CA TYR A 281 -9.86 21.78 -3.49
C TYR A 281 -9.77 21.56 -1.98
N ILE A 282 -8.67 20.96 -1.51
CA ILE A 282 -8.37 20.73 -0.09
C ILE A 282 -6.97 21.31 0.19
N LYS A 283 -6.78 21.99 1.33
CA LYS A 283 -5.48 22.58 1.65
C LYS A 283 -4.46 21.44 1.88
N GLU A 284 -3.25 21.56 1.31
CA GLU A 284 -2.23 20.50 1.38
C GLU A 284 -1.87 20.08 2.82
N ALA A 285 -1.95 21.00 3.78
CA ALA A 285 -1.78 20.71 5.20
C ALA A 285 -2.77 19.65 5.73
N ASP A 286 -3.99 19.63 5.20
CA ASP A 286 -5.03 18.67 5.58
C ASP A 286 -4.77 17.30 4.93
N VAL A 287 -4.20 17.28 3.72
CA VAL A 287 -3.78 16.05 3.01
C VAL A 287 -2.55 15.41 3.67
N GLN A 288 -1.56 16.21 4.10
CA GLN A 288 -0.36 15.71 4.78
C GLN A 288 -0.65 15.19 6.19
N ALA A 289 -1.67 15.74 6.88
CA ALA A 289 -2.14 15.19 8.15
C ALA A 289 -2.67 13.76 8.01
N GLU A 290 -3.16 13.38 6.82
CA GLU A 290 -3.75 12.06 6.55
C GLU A 290 -2.74 10.95 6.19
N GLN A 291 -1.54 11.28 5.70
CA GLN A 291 -0.66 10.31 5.01
C GLN A 291 0.56 9.79 5.77
N GLY A 292 0.78 10.16 7.05
CA GLY A 292 1.86 9.54 7.82
C GLY A 292 2.42 10.40 8.93
N SER A 293 1.59 10.75 9.91
CA SER A 293 2.10 11.42 11.11
C SER A 293 3.06 10.47 11.85
N TRP A 294 4.27 10.92 12.18
CA TRP A 294 5.21 10.24 13.09
C TRP A 294 4.53 9.76 14.39
N LYS A 295 3.44 10.43 14.79
CA LYS A 295 2.55 10.02 15.88
C LYS A 295 2.01 8.60 15.70
N ARG A 296 1.66 8.16 14.48
CA ARG A 296 1.24 6.77 14.19
C ARG A 296 2.37 5.78 14.44
N GLY A 297 3.60 6.15 14.08
CA GLY A 297 4.80 5.34 14.32
C GLY A 297 5.01 5.04 15.81
N ILE A 298 4.74 6.00 16.69
CA ILE A 298 4.78 5.79 18.16
C ILE A 298 3.75 4.75 18.60
N TRP A 299 2.55 4.78 18.02
CA TRP A 299 1.51 3.80 18.33
C TRP A 299 1.83 2.39 17.80
N CYS A 300 2.86 2.22 16.97
CA CYS A 300 3.37 0.90 16.58
C CYS A 300 4.37 0.29 17.58
N ILE A 301 4.84 1.04 18.60
CA ILE A 301 5.80 0.54 19.61
C ILE A 301 5.30 -0.74 20.32
N PRO A 302 4.02 -0.88 20.72
CA PRO A 302 3.54 -2.11 21.33
C PRO A 302 3.71 -3.35 20.43
N PHE A 303 3.56 -3.21 19.11
CA PHE A 303 3.82 -4.32 18.18
C PHE A 303 5.30 -4.72 18.14
N LEU A 304 6.22 -3.75 18.23
CA LEU A 304 7.65 -4.03 18.37
C LEU A 304 7.95 -4.75 19.69
N GLY A 305 7.23 -4.42 20.76
CA GLY A 305 7.27 -5.14 22.03
C GLY A 305 6.85 -6.60 21.87
N CYS A 306 5.71 -6.88 21.22
CA CYS A 306 5.26 -8.23 20.90
C CYS A 306 6.27 -9.00 20.04
N PHE A 307 6.80 -8.36 18.99
CA PHE A 307 7.83 -8.97 18.13
C PHE A 307 9.10 -9.33 18.90
N ARG A 308 9.58 -8.43 19.76
CA ARG A 308 10.74 -8.71 20.62
C ARG A 308 10.46 -9.82 21.63
N ALA A 309 9.27 -9.84 22.22
CA ALA A 309 8.84 -10.92 23.11
C ALA A 309 8.84 -12.27 22.37
N ALA A 310 8.25 -12.33 21.17
CA ALA A 310 8.25 -13.54 20.34
C ALA A 310 9.67 -14.01 20.02
N ARG A 311 10.55 -13.09 19.61
CA ARG A 311 11.95 -13.43 19.32
C ARG A 311 12.70 -13.90 20.58
N ALA A 312 12.40 -13.33 21.75
CA ALA A 312 13.03 -13.71 23.01
C ALA A 312 12.54 -15.06 23.55
N THR A 313 11.28 -15.43 23.30
CA THR A 313 10.69 -16.68 23.83
C THR A 313 10.69 -17.82 22.82
N MET A 314 10.21 -17.58 21.60
CA MET A 314 9.98 -18.63 20.58
C MET A 314 11.27 -19.07 19.89
N THR A 315 12.20 -18.15 19.60
CA THR A 315 13.46 -18.49 18.90
C THR A 315 14.36 -19.43 19.72
N PRO A 316 14.60 -19.20 21.03
CA PRO A 316 15.34 -20.16 21.84
C PRO A 316 14.62 -21.50 21.99
N LEU A 317 13.29 -21.49 22.14
CA LEU A 317 12.49 -22.71 22.25
C LEU A 317 12.63 -23.59 21.01
N ILE A 318 12.49 -23.04 19.81
CA ILE A 318 12.63 -23.83 18.58
C ILE A 318 14.07 -24.33 18.40
N ALA A 319 15.08 -23.52 18.76
CA ALA A 319 16.48 -23.93 18.74
C ALA A 319 16.74 -25.12 19.67
N ASN A 320 16.19 -25.08 20.90
CA ASN A 320 16.32 -26.17 21.87
C ASN A 320 15.46 -27.41 21.53
N THR A 321 14.39 -27.23 20.76
CA THR A 321 13.54 -28.34 20.29
C THR A 321 14.13 -29.05 19.07
N SER A 322 14.92 -28.33 18.26
CA SER A 322 15.48 -28.82 17.00
C SER A 322 16.29 -30.13 17.13
N PRO A 323 17.14 -30.34 18.15
CA PRO A 323 17.84 -31.62 18.35
C PRO A 323 16.89 -32.80 18.57
N HIS A 324 15.82 -32.62 19.35
CA HIS A 324 14.81 -33.67 19.57
C HIS A 324 14.04 -34.00 18.29
N MET A 325 13.76 -32.99 17.47
CA MET A 325 13.14 -33.17 16.16
C MET A 325 14.06 -33.95 15.21
N ALA A 326 15.37 -33.67 15.21
CA ALA A 326 16.34 -34.40 14.38
C ALA A 326 16.41 -35.89 14.75
N VAL A 327 16.41 -36.22 16.05
CA VAL A 327 16.34 -37.60 16.53
C VAL A 327 15.05 -38.28 16.07
N LEU A 328 13.91 -37.60 16.14
CA LEU A 328 12.62 -38.12 15.69
C LEU A 328 12.62 -38.41 14.17
N PHE A 329 13.17 -37.51 13.35
CA PHE A 329 13.31 -37.75 11.91
C PHE A 329 14.28 -38.90 11.58
N ALA A 330 15.33 -39.08 12.39
CA ALA A 330 16.25 -40.20 12.24
C ALA A 330 15.58 -41.55 12.57
N GLN A 331 14.69 -41.59 13.57
CA GLN A 331 13.88 -42.77 13.88
C GLN A 331 12.86 -43.10 12.77
N GLY A 332 12.34 -42.08 12.11
CA GLY A 332 11.52 -42.24 10.90
C GLY A 332 10.05 -42.58 11.10
N SER A 333 9.59 -42.71 12.33
CA SER A 333 8.18 -42.97 12.61
C SER A 333 7.68 -42.20 13.83
N TRP A 334 6.41 -41.80 13.80
CA TRP A 334 5.70 -41.28 14.95
C TRP A 334 4.64 -42.27 15.38
N THR A 335 4.63 -42.66 16.66
CA THR A 335 3.62 -43.56 17.23
C THR A 335 2.69 -42.79 18.14
N ALA A 336 1.39 -42.83 17.83
CA ALA A 336 0.34 -42.17 18.57
C ALA A 336 -0.08 -42.96 19.83
N ARG A 337 -0.82 -42.30 20.74
CA ARG A 337 -1.32 -42.93 21.98
C ARG A 337 -2.18 -44.17 21.74
N ASN A 338 -2.93 -44.21 20.65
CA ASN A 338 -3.77 -45.35 20.27
C ASN A 338 -2.98 -46.51 19.61
N GLY A 339 -1.64 -46.40 19.53
CA GLY A 339 -0.76 -47.40 18.93
C GLY A 339 -0.59 -47.28 17.42
N GLU A 340 -1.31 -46.38 16.74
CA GLU A 340 -1.09 -46.13 15.31
C GLU A 340 0.27 -45.48 15.07
N SER A 341 1.00 -45.96 14.05
CA SER A 341 2.31 -45.42 13.67
C SER A 341 2.28 -44.86 12.25
N VAL A 342 2.93 -43.71 12.04
CA VAL A 342 3.04 -43.05 10.74
C VAL A 342 4.51 -42.82 10.38
N ALA A 343 4.88 -43.16 9.15
CA ALA A 343 6.24 -42.98 8.64
C ALA A 343 6.50 -41.51 8.28
N LEU A 344 7.49 -40.88 8.91
CA LEU A 344 7.77 -39.44 8.73
C LEU A 344 8.37 -39.13 7.36
N GLN A 345 9.04 -40.09 6.72
CA GLN A 345 9.60 -39.96 5.36
C GLN A 345 8.55 -40.09 4.25
N LYS A 346 7.31 -40.48 4.58
CA LYS A 346 6.22 -40.53 3.58
C LYS A 346 5.98 -39.12 3.04
N SER A 347 6.11 -38.97 1.72
CA SER A 347 5.89 -37.70 1.05
C SER A 347 4.41 -37.30 1.11
N LEU A 348 4.15 -36.05 1.48
CA LEU A 348 2.82 -35.46 1.62
C LEU A 348 2.46 -34.57 0.44
N TYR A 349 3.47 -34.02 -0.23
CA TYR A 349 3.30 -33.20 -1.43
C TYR A 349 3.97 -33.82 -2.65
N PRO A 350 3.34 -33.74 -3.84
CA PRO A 350 3.96 -34.21 -5.07
C PRO A 350 5.17 -33.35 -5.50
N ILE A 351 5.32 -32.14 -4.94
CA ILE A 351 6.41 -31.20 -5.26
C ILE A 351 7.53 -31.37 -4.21
N PRO A 352 8.73 -31.89 -4.59
CA PRO A 352 9.77 -32.23 -3.61
C PRO A 352 10.28 -31.05 -2.78
N PHE A 353 10.34 -29.86 -3.36
CA PHE A 353 10.72 -28.64 -2.64
C PHE A 353 9.71 -28.30 -1.53
N LEU A 354 8.42 -28.36 -1.86
CA LEU A 354 7.34 -28.05 -0.93
C LEU A 354 7.27 -29.08 0.21
N ASP A 355 7.48 -30.36 -0.12
CA ASP A 355 7.51 -31.44 0.85
C ASP A 355 8.67 -31.30 1.85
N LYS A 356 9.89 -31.03 1.35
CA LYS A 356 11.06 -30.77 2.21
C LYS A 356 10.88 -29.56 3.12
N LEU A 357 10.18 -28.53 2.64
CA LEU A 357 9.93 -27.32 3.41
C LEU A 357 8.84 -27.52 4.48
N LEU A 358 7.72 -28.17 4.14
CA LEU A 358 6.53 -28.22 5.00
C LEU A 358 6.44 -29.48 5.88
N ASN A 359 7.06 -30.61 5.51
CA ASN A 359 6.97 -31.84 6.30
C ASN A 359 7.54 -31.70 7.74
N PRO A 360 8.67 -31.00 7.97
CA PRO A 360 9.11 -30.67 9.33
C PRO A 360 8.08 -29.89 10.13
N LEU A 361 7.39 -28.94 9.48
CA LEU A 361 6.37 -28.12 10.11
C LEU A 361 5.14 -28.96 10.47
N ILE A 362 4.68 -29.84 9.56
CA ILE A 362 3.57 -30.76 9.81
C ILE A 362 3.88 -31.71 10.99
N THR A 363 5.15 -32.10 11.12
CA THR A 363 5.63 -32.94 12.23
C THR A 363 5.46 -32.24 13.59
N CYS A 364 5.62 -30.91 13.66
CA CYS A 364 5.32 -30.14 14.87
C CYS A 364 3.86 -30.25 15.31
N PHE A 365 2.92 -30.55 14.41
CA PHE A 365 1.50 -30.66 14.78
C PHE A 365 1.16 -32.06 15.31
N LEU A 366 1.99 -33.09 15.06
CA LEU A 366 1.72 -34.48 15.42
C LEU A 366 1.37 -34.69 16.90
N PRO A 367 2.10 -34.13 17.89
CA PRO A 367 1.74 -34.27 19.30
C PRO A 367 0.27 -33.94 19.60
N SER A 368 -0.23 -32.87 18.96
CA SER A 368 -1.61 -32.40 19.09
C SER A 368 -2.55 -33.24 18.24
N ILE A 369 -2.32 -33.36 16.92
CA ILE A 369 -3.29 -33.95 15.98
C ILE A 369 -3.43 -35.47 16.13
N SER A 370 -2.39 -36.17 16.58
CA SER A 370 -2.49 -37.61 16.88
C SER A 370 -3.18 -37.88 18.23
N GLY A 371 -3.43 -36.85 19.04
CA GLY A 371 -4.01 -36.99 20.38
C GLY A 371 -3.04 -37.60 21.40
N THR A 372 -1.74 -37.63 21.11
CA THR A 372 -0.73 -38.15 22.04
C THR A 372 -0.59 -37.25 23.27
N ASP A 373 -0.64 -35.94 23.05
CA ASP A 373 -0.73 -34.92 24.10
C ASP A 373 -2.15 -34.28 24.13
N PRO A 374 -3.00 -34.64 25.10
CA PRO A 374 -4.35 -34.09 25.25
C PRO A 374 -4.35 -32.60 25.57
N VAL A 375 -3.34 -32.09 26.29
CA VAL A 375 -3.25 -30.67 26.65
C VAL A 375 -2.93 -29.85 25.41
N SER A 376 -1.89 -30.25 24.67
CA SER A 376 -1.54 -29.63 23.40
C SER A 376 -2.66 -29.77 22.36
N ASN A 377 -3.42 -30.87 22.35
CA ASN A 377 -4.57 -31.04 21.45
C ASN A 377 -5.62 -29.93 21.64
N ILE A 378 -5.99 -29.63 22.89
CA ILE A 378 -6.98 -28.59 23.20
C ILE A 378 -6.42 -27.20 22.89
N GLN A 379 -5.20 -26.92 23.34
CA GLN A 379 -4.54 -25.63 23.13
C GLN A 379 -4.39 -25.33 21.64
N MET A 380 -3.82 -26.26 20.87
CA MET A 380 -3.59 -26.11 19.44
C MET A 380 -4.90 -25.93 18.68
N ARG A 381 -5.93 -26.74 18.99
CA ARG A 381 -7.22 -26.64 18.31
C ARG A 381 -7.85 -25.26 18.52
N SER A 382 -7.80 -24.73 19.74
CA SER A 382 -8.25 -23.36 20.02
C SER A 382 -7.40 -22.34 19.25
N PHE A 383 -6.07 -22.46 19.31
CA PHE A 383 -5.15 -21.54 18.66
C PHE A 383 -5.38 -21.43 17.16
N ILE A 384 -5.36 -22.56 16.44
CA ILE A 384 -5.49 -22.51 14.98
C ILE A 384 -6.90 -22.18 14.53
N THR A 385 -7.93 -22.42 15.36
CA THR A 385 -9.27 -21.92 15.09
C THR A 385 -9.33 -20.38 15.19
N ASP A 386 -8.71 -19.82 16.22
CA ASP A 386 -8.60 -18.37 16.43
C ASP A 386 -7.76 -17.69 15.34
N LEU A 387 -6.68 -18.33 14.90
CA LEU A 387 -5.86 -17.87 13.78
C LEU A 387 -6.67 -17.80 12.48
N GLY A 388 -7.63 -18.72 12.28
CA GLY A 388 -8.56 -18.67 11.16
C GLY A 388 -9.44 -17.43 11.17
N ALA A 389 -9.98 -17.08 12.32
CA ALA A 389 -10.77 -15.84 12.47
C ALA A 389 -9.89 -14.62 12.18
N ALA A 390 -8.68 -14.56 12.74
CA ALA A 390 -7.75 -13.45 12.49
C ALA A 390 -7.38 -13.34 11.01
N TYR A 391 -7.01 -14.45 10.36
CA TYR A 391 -6.65 -14.46 8.95
C TYR A 391 -7.82 -14.09 8.03
N GLY A 392 -9.02 -14.58 8.30
CA GLY A 392 -10.24 -14.19 7.58
C GLY A 392 -10.48 -12.69 7.65
N ILE A 393 -10.23 -12.08 8.81
CA ILE A 393 -10.29 -10.63 9.01
C ILE A 393 -9.22 -9.91 8.18
N TRP A 394 -7.98 -10.43 8.13
CA TRP A 394 -6.91 -9.84 7.32
C TRP A 394 -7.28 -9.80 5.83
N VAL A 395 -7.82 -10.90 5.31
CA VAL A 395 -8.26 -10.97 3.92
C VAL A 395 -9.46 -10.05 3.67
N LEU A 396 -10.42 -9.96 4.60
CA LEU A 396 -11.53 -9.00 4.49
C LEU A 396 -11.05 -7.53 4.47
N GLU A 397 -10.14 -7.16 5.36
CA GLU A 397 -9.55 -5.81 5.37
C GLU A 397 -8.87 -5.53 4.03
N SER A 398 -8.10 -6.49 3.51
CA SER A 398 -7.42 -6.36 2.22
C SER A 398 -8.35 -6.13 1.02
N TYR A 399 -9.64 -6.49 1.13
CA TYR A 399 -10.63 -6.27 0.07
C TYR A 399 -11.18 -4.84 0.00
N ARG A 400 -10.85 -3.98 0.97
CA ARG A 400 -11.26 -2.58 0.97
C ARG A 400 -10.57 -1.81 -0.15
N ASN A 401 -11.29 -0.83 -0.69
CA ASN A 401 -10.76 0.07 -1.72
C ASN A 401 -9.72 1.07 -1.18
N ALA A 402 -9.43 1.04 0.12
CA ALA A 402 -8.38 1.83 0.76
C ALA A 402 -6.96 1.26 0.55
N HIS A 403 -6.84 0.01 0.10
CA HIS A 403 -5.57 -0.68 -0.05
C HIS A 403 -4.97 -0.56 -1.45
N SER A 404 -3.63 -0.48 -1.51
CA SER A 404 -2.92 -0.69 -2.78
C SER A 404 -2.93 -2.18 -3.17
N PRO A 405 -2.80 -2.55 -4.46
CA PRO A 405 -2.76 -3.95 -4.90
C PRO A 405 -1.59 -4.75 -4.32
N VAL A 406 -0.51 -4.09 -3.90
CA VAL A 406 0.57 -4.72 -3.13
C VAL A 406 0.11 -5.05 -1.71
N GLU A 407 -0.67 -4.17 -1.08
CA GLU A 407 -1.27 -4.41 0.24
C GLU A 407 -2.31 -5.54 0.21
N VAL A 408 -2.97 -5.78 -0.93
CA VAL A 408 -3.86 -6.95 -1.10
C VAL A 408 -3.10 -8.28 -0.99
N LEU A 409 -1.80 -8.30 -1.35
CA LEU A 409 -0.94 -9.49 -1.19
C LEU A 409 -0.37 -9.63 0.22
N LEU A 410 -0.47 -8.61 1.07
CA LEU A 410 0.14 -8.61 2.39
C LEU A 410 -0.38 -9.76 3.29
N PRO A 411 -1.69 -10.07 3.36
CA PRO A 411 -2.16 -11.25 4.10
C PRO A 411 -1.59 -12.57 3.57
N VAL A 412 -1.42 -12.69 2.24
CA VAL A 412 -0.87 -13.90 1.60
C VAL A 412 0.60 -14.09 1.96
N LEU A 413 1.39 -13.02 1.84
CA LEU A 413 2.82 -13.03 2.15
C LEU A 413 3.05 -13.31 3.65
N THR A 414 2.41 -12.55 4.53
CA THR A 414 2.55 -12.76 5.98
C THR A 414 2.01 -14.13 6.39
N GLY A 415 0.86 -14.54 5.85
CA GLY A 415 0.27 -15.86 6.07
C GLY A 415 1.22 -16.99 5.65
N SER A 416 1.97 -16.83 4.57
CA SER A 416 2.94 -17.83 4.13
C SER A 416 4.16 -17.89 5.04
N VAL A 417 4.67 -16.74 5.48
CA VAL A 417 5.89 -16.69 6.31
C VAL A 417 5.62 -17.08 7.77
N LEU A 418 4.40 -16.84 8.29
CA LEU A 418 4.02 -17.27 9.64
C LEU A 418 3.97 -18.79 9.77
N GLN A 419 3.67 -19.53 8.69
CA GLN A 419 3.70 -20.99 8.74
C GLN A 419 5.11 -21.53 9.02
N LEU A 420 6.14 -20.78 8.60
CA LEU A 420 7.54 -21.18 8.75
C LEU A 420 8.12 -20.86 10.14
N ASN A 421 7.60 -19.82 10.81
CA ASN A 421 8.25 -19.26 12.02
C ASN A 421 7.30 -19.06 13.22
N GLY A 422 6.01 -19.37 13.06
CA GLY A 422 4.97 -19.09 14.04
C GLY A 422 4.27 -17.74 13.82
N ALA A 423 3.00 -17.67 14.24
CA ALA A 423 2.15 -16.50 14.10
C ALA A 423 2.61 -15.32 14.99
N GLY A 424 3.05 -15.57 16.22
CA GLY A 424 3.45 -14.58 17.20
C GLY A 424 4.64 -13.72 16.75
N LEU A 425 5.46 -14.22 15.82
CA LEU A 425 6.54 -13.43 15.24
C LEU A 425 6.06 -12.48 14.13
N TRP A 426 5.10 -12.92 13.29
CA TRP A 426 4.73 -12.21 12.07
C TRP A 426 3.43 -11.41 12.16
N THR A 427 2.50 -11.82 13.02
CA THR A 427 1.25 -11.05 13.25
C THR A 427 1.53 -9.63 13.77
N PRO A 428 2.49 -9.37 14.69
CA PRO A 428 2.75 -8.00 15.13
C PRO A 428 3.31 -7.13 14.00
N ILE A 429 4.13 -7.70 13.12
CA ILE A 429 4.67 -6.99 11.94
C ILE A 429 3.53 -6.63 10.99
N TYR A 430 2.65 -7.58 10.67
CA TYR A 430 1.49 -7.34 9.83
C TYR A 430 0.60 -6.23 10.39
N TYR A 431 0.25 -6.31 11.68
CA TYR A 431 -0.59 -5.30 12.34
C TYR A 431 0.06 -3.92 12.37
N ALA A 432 1.38 -3.85 12.58
CA ALA A 432 2.11 -2.59 12.53
C ALA A 432 2.11 -1.97 11.13
N LEU A 433 2.34 -2.78 10.09
CA LEU A 433 2.33 -2.33 8.69
C LEU A 433 0.93 -1.86 8.28
N GLU A 434 -0.10 -2.66 8.55
CA GLU A 434 -1.49 -2.33 8.22
C GLU A 434 -1.92 -1.03 8.92
N TYR A 435 -1.68 -0.92 10.24
CA TYR A 435 -2.02 0.28 10.98
C TYR A 435 -1.24 1.51 10.50
N PHE A 436 0.02 1.34 10.12
CA PHE A 436 0.84 2.46 9.62
C PHE A 436 0.37 2.94 8.24
N GLN A 437 0.03 2.02 7.33
CA GLN A 437 -0.30 2.30 5.93
C GLN A 437 -1.75 2.78 5.72
N VAL A 438 -2.68 2.31 6.55
CA VAL A 438 -4.11 2.61 6.40
C VAL A 438 -4.59 3.49 7.54
N SER A 439 -4.70 4.79 7.28
CA SER A 439 -5.26 5.75 8.22
C SER A 439 -6.79 5.73 8.20
N PHE A 440 -7.40 6.06 9.34
CA PHE A 440 -8.85 6.12 9.45
C PHE A 440 -9.52 7.16 8.52
N PRO A 441 -8.97 8.38 8.32
CA PRO A 441 -9.50 9.31 7.31
C PRO A 441 -9.49 8.72 5.90
N LYS A 442 -8.41 8.01 5.53
CA LYS A 442 -8.30 7.29 4.25
C LYS A 442 -9.41 6.24 4.09
N LEU A 443 -9.79 5.54 5.16
CA LEU A 443 -10.89 4.56 5.15
C LEU A 443 -12.27 5.21 4.97
N LEU A 444 -12.53 6.33 5.65
CA LEU A 444 -13.83 7.02 5.54
C LEU A 444 -14.01 7.78 4.23
N SER A 445 -12.91 8.26 3.63
CA SER A 445 -12.96 8.98 2.36
C SER A 445 -13.65 8.17 1.25
N HIS A 446 -14.63 8.77 0.56
CA HIS A 446 -15.28 8.25 -0.65
C HIS A 446 -15.77 6.78 -0.58
N GLY A 447 -16.22 6.31 0.59
CA GLY A 447 -16.72 4.94 0.74
C GLY A 447 -15.65 3.86 0.63
N ARG A 448 -14.36 4.20 0.80
CA ARG A 448 -13.23 3.25 0.70
C ARG A 448 -13.25 2.16 1.76
N HIS A 449 -14.01 2.36 2.83
CA HIS A 449 -14.27 1.36 3.85
C HIS A 449 -15.17 0.22 3.36
N GLU A 450 -15.99 0.38 2.32
CA GLU A 450 -16.95 -0.66 1.96
C GLU A 450 -16.27 -1.92 1.38
N VAL A 451 -16.75 -3.09 1.82
CA VAL A 451 -16.45 -4.40 1.22
C VAL A 451 -17.73 -4.97 0.64
N THR A 452 -17.70 -5.34 -0.65
CA THR A 452 -18.91 -5.83 -1.33
C THR A 452 -19.38 -7.17 -0.76
N ALA A 453 -20.70 -7.33 -0.59
CA ALA A 453 -21.31 -8.58 -0.12
C ALA A 453 -20.87 -9.82 -0.93
N LYS A 454 -20.65 -9.66 -2.24
CA LYS A 454 -20.16 -10.73 -3.12
C LYS A 454 -18.78 -11.25 -2.69
N ARG A 455 -17.81 -10.34 -2.46
CA ARG A 455 -16.47 -10.70 -1.99
C ARG A 455 -16.52 -11.29 -0.58
N THR A 456 -17.31 -10.69 0.32
CA THR A 456 -17.49 -11.18 1.70
C THR A 456 -18.03 -12.61 1.73
N ALA A 457 -19.08 -12.90 0.95
CA ALA A 457 -19.65 -14.25 0.86
C ALA A 457 -18.68 -15.27 0.26
N SER A 458 -17.95 -14.88 -0.79
CA SER A 458 -16.98 -15.75 -1.45
C SER A 458 -15.84 -16.13 -0.50
N LEU A 459 -15.36 -15.19 0.30
CA LEU A 459 -14.37 -15.46 1.33
C LEU A 459 -14.91 -16.34 2.45
N ALA A 460 -16.15 -16.13 2.89
CA ALA A 460 -16.76 -16.99 3.92
C ALA A 460 -16.77 -18.46 3.48
N LEU A 461 -17.19 -18.74 2.25
CA LEU A 461 -17.17 -20.09 1.66
C LEU A 461 -15.74 -20.63 1.53
N ALA A 462 -14.80 -19.79 1.09
CA ALA A 462 -13.39 -20.17 0.99
C ALA A 462 -12.74 -20.46 2.34
N MET A 463 -13.10 -19.73 3.41
CA MET A 463 -12.64 -20.00 4.77
C MET A 463 -13.21 -21.32 5.30
N LEU A 464 -14.48 -21.61 5.05
CA LEU A 464 -15.07 -22.88 5.44
C LEU A 464 -14.39 -24.07 4.74
N ALA A 465 -14.20 -23.99 3.43
CA ALA A 465 -13.64 -25.08 2.63
C ALA A 465 -12.11 -25.20 2.71
N GLY A 466 -11.40 -24.07 2.65
CA GLY A 466 -9.94 -24.01 2.55
C GLY A 466 -9.20 -23.82 3.87
N TYR A 467 -9.90 -23.47 4.95
CA TYR A 467 -9.29 -23.31 6.28
C TYR A 467 -9.93 -24.25 7.31
N TYR A 468 -11.20 -24.02 7.67
CA TYR A 468 -11.81 -24.69 8.82
C TYR A 468 -12.03 -26.19 8.58
N LEU A 469 -12.45 -26.60 7.39
CA LEU A 469 -12.61 -28.03 7.08
C LEU A 469 -11.28 -28.80 7.23
N PRO A 470 -10.16 -28.40 6.58
CA PRO A 470 -8.85 -29.00 6.81
C PRO A 470 -8.42 -28.96 8.28
N THR A 471 -8.64 -27.84 8.96
CA THR A 471 -8.32 -27.69 10.40
C THR A 471 -9.00 -28.76 11.24
N TYR A 472 -10.32 -28.90 11.17
CA TYR A 472 -11.02 -29.87 12.03
C TYR A 472 -10.74 -31.31 11.62
N GLN A 473 -10.64 -31.59 10.32
CA GLN A 473 -10.27 -32.92 9.84
C GLN A 473 -8.86 -33.33 10.30
N SER A 474 -7.95 -32.36 10.50
CA SER A 474 -6.65 -32.66 11.10
C SER A 474 -6.75 -33.20 12.53
N PHE A 475 -7.85 -32.98 13.25
CA PHE A 475 -8.05 -33.55 14.60
C PHE A 475 -9.03 -34.73 14.64
N THR A 476 -10.02 -34.76 13.74
CA THR A 476 -11.16 -35.69 13.85
C THR A 476 -11.15 -36.83 12.83
N ALA A 477 -10.29 -36.78 11.81
CA ALA A 477 -10.20 -37.88 10.85
C ALA A 477 -9.88 -39.21 11.56
N SER A 478 -10.34 -40.31 10.98
CA SER A 478 -10.33 -41.62 11.64
C SER A 478 -8.94 -42.14 11.99
N THR A 479 -7.97 -41.94 11.09
CA THR A 479 -6.58 -42.40 11.27
C THR A 479 -5.60 -41.24 11.44
N VAL A 480 -4.50 -41.48 12.15
CA VAL A 480 -3.43 -40.49 12.34
C VAL A 480 -2.79 -40.08 11.01
N ASP A 481 -2.67 -41.01 10.05
CA ASP A 481 -2.17 -40.70 8.70
C ASP A 481 -3.12 -39.75 7.95
N SER A 482 -4.44 -39.97 8.04
CA SER A 482 -5.43 -39.06 7.45
C SER A 482 -5.42 -37.68 8.10
N ARG A 483 -5.31 -37.61 9.43
CA ARG A 483 -5.14 -36.36 10.18
C ARG A 483 -3.91 -35.58 9.73
N ARG A 484 -2.78 -36.26 9.56
CA ARG A 484 -1.53 -35.68 9.06
C ARG A 484 -1.69 -35.15 7.64
N TRP A 485 -2.39 -35.88 6.77
CA TRP A 485 -2.69 -35.42 5.41
C TRP A 485 -3.57 -34.17 5.40
N TRP A 486 -4.62 -34.12 6.22
CA TRP A 486 -5.45 -32.92 6.37
C TRP A 486 -4.69 -31.73 6.94
N ASN A 487 -3.74 -31.95 7.87
CA ASN A 487 -2.83 -30.91 8.32
C ASN A 487 -1.95 -30.41 7.17
N ALA A 488 -1.46 -31.29 6.29
CA ALA A 488 -0.73 -30.89 5.08
C ALA A 488 -1.59 -29.99 4.20
N VAL A 489 -2.83 -30.37 3.89
CA VAL A 489 -3.77 -29.51 3.14
C VAL A 489 -3.95 -28.15 3.81
N TRP A 490 -4.02 -28.11 5.14
CA TRP A 490 -4.11 -26.87 5.90
C TRP A 490 -2.84 -26.00 5.80
N GLN A 491 -1.63 -26.56 5.72
CA GLN A 491 -0.39 -25.77 5.73
C GLN A 491 -0.33 -24.71 4.62
N ILE A 492 -0.97 -24.97 3.48
CA ILE A 492 -1.00 -24.07 2.31
C ILE A 492 -2.23 -23.15 2.28
N PHE A 493 -3.00 -23.04 3.38
CA PHE A 493 -4.17 -22.16 3.48
C PHE A 493 -3.91 -20.71 3.03
N PRO A 494 -2.72 -20.08 3.25
CA PRO A 494 -2.52 -18.68 2.89
C PRO A 494 -2.63 -18.42 1.39
N ILE A 495 -2.44 -19.45 0.57
CA ILE A 495 -2.55 -19.40 -0.89
C ILE A 495 -3.92 -19.95 -1.31
N VAL A 496 -4.34 -21.08 -0.73
CA VAL A 496 -5.58 -21.77 -1.10
C VAL A 496 -6.81 -20.92 -0.81
N VAL A 497 -6.89 -20.28 0.37
CA VAL A 497 -8.08 -19.49 0.75
C VAL A 497 -8.31 -18.30 -0.19
N PRO A 498 -7.32 -17.42 -0.47
CA PRO A 498 -7.52 -16.32 -1.42
C PRO A 498 -7.80 -16.80 -2.84
N ALA A 499 -7.17 -17.90 -3.29
CA ALA A 499 -7.40 -18.48 -4.61
C ALA A 499 -8.84 -19.01 -4.74
N LEU A 500 -9.34 -19.74 -3.74
CA LEU A 500 -10.72 -20.20 -3.68
C LEU A 500 -11.70 -19.02 -3.63
N ALA A 501 -11.46 -18.03 -2.76
CA ALA A 501 -12.33 -16.86 -2.64
C ALA A 501 -12.44 -16.09 -3.97
N SER A 502 -11.32 -15.94 -4.67
CA SER A 502 -11.27 -15.28 -5.99
C SER A 502 -12.02 -16.09 -7.05
N THR A 503 -11.84 -17.41 -7.06
CA THR A 503 -12.52 -18.32 -7.99
C THR A 503 -14.03 -18.36 -7.77
N ILE A 504 -14.47 -18.48 -6.51
CA ILE A 504 -15.90 -18.45 -6.14
C ILE A 504 -16.52 -17.10 -6.52
N SER A 505 -15.82 -15.99 -6.25
CA SER A 505 -16.28 -14.67 -6.65
C SER A 505 -16.37 -14.53 -8.18
N TRP A 506 -15.41 -15.06 -8.93
CA TRP A 506 -15.44 -15.01 -10.40
C TRP A 506 -16.62 -15.81 -10.97
N LEU A 507 -16.87 -17.01 -10.46
CA LEU A 507 -17.96 -17.89 -10.90
C LEU A 507 -19.36 -17.40 -10.47
N ALA A 508 -19.45 -16.61 -9.38
CA ALA A 508 -20.73 -16.13 -8.89
C ALA A 508 -21.39 -15.15 -9.89
N PRO A 509 -22.67 -15.38 -10.28
CA PRO A 509 -23.34 -14.60 -11.31
C PRO A 509 -23.33 -13.11 -10.97
N GLY A 510 -22.69 -12.32 -11.82
CA GLY A 510 -22.66 -10.86 -11.71
C GLY A 510 -23.79 -10.27 -12.54
N LYS A 511 -24.81 -9.71 -11.89
CA LYS A 511 -25.67 -8.76 -12.62
C LYS A 511 -24.80 -7.54 -12.93
N SER A 512 -24.53 -7.32 -14.22
CA SER A 512 -24.05 -6.05 -14.74
C SER A 512 -24.99 -4.96 -14.21
N GLN A 513 -24.56 -4.24 -13.17
CA GLN A 513 -25.35 -3.16 -12.60
C GLN A 513 -25.05 -1.88 -13.38
N GLN A 514 -25.57 -1.82 -14.60
CA GLN A 514 -26.01 -0.57 -15.20
C GLN A 514 -27.31 -0.15 -14.50
N ASN A 515 -27.23 0.38 -13.28
CA ASN A 515 -28.36 1.08 -12.67
C ASN A 515 -27.83 2.37 -12.06
N ALA A 516 -28.53 3.46 -12.35
CA ALA A 516 -28.22 4.84 -11.98
C ALA A 516 -27.84 4.97 -10.50
N ASP A 517 -26.83 5.81 -10.22
CA ASP A 517 -26.30 6.19 -8.91
C ASP A 517 -27.33 6.97 -8.05
N THR A 518 -28.51 6.40 -7.80
CA THR A 518 -29.46 7.00 -6.87
C THR A 518 -29.00 6.82 -5.41
N PRO A 519 -29.23 7.81 -4.53
CA PRO A 519 -28.89 7.69 -3.10
C PRO A 519 -29.53 6.47 -2.41
N GLU A 520 -30.75 6.12 -2.83
CA GLU A 520 -31.50 4.96 -2.32
C GLU A 520 -30.81 3.63 -2.65
N ALA A 521 -30.35 3.46 -3.90
CA ALA A 521 -29.64 2.26 -4.32
C ALA A 521 -28.28 2.11 -3.61
N LYS A 522 -27.60 3.22 -3.29
CA LYS A 522 -26.37 3.22 -2.47
C LYS A 522 -26.65 2.76 -1.03
N ASN A 523 -27.71 3.27 -0.42
CA ASN A 523 -28.08 2.89 0.95
C ASN A 523 -28.48 1.40 1.04
N GLU A 524 -29.26 0.88 0.09
CA GLU A 524 -29.58 -0.56 0.04
C GLU A 524 -28.33 -1.43 -0.14
N ARG A 525 -27.40 -1.00 -1.00
CA ARG A 525 -26.13 -1.70 -1.21
C ARG A 525 -25.30 -1.74 0.07
N SER A 526 -25.16 -0.62 0.77
CA SER A 526 -24.45 -0.53 2.05
C SER A 526 -25.09 -1.45 3.10
N LYS A 527 -26.42 -1.45 3.24
CA LYS A 527 -27.15 -2.37 4.14
C LYS A 527 -26.89 -3.84 3.81
N LYS A 528 -26.89 -4.21 2.52
CA LYS A 528 -26.60 -5.58 2.09
C LYS A 528 -25.16 -5.98 2.40
N ASN A 529 -24.20 -5.09 2.14
CA ASN A 529 -22.79 -5.30 2.47
C ASN A 529 -22.61 -5.54 3.98
N MET A 530 -23.20 -4.68 4.81
CA MET A 530 -23.12 -4.80 6.28
C MET A 530 -23.80 -6.06 6.82
N THR A 531 -24.92 -6.50 6.24
CA THR A 531 -25.59 -7.74 6.65
C THR A 531 -24.69 -8.96 6.42
N MET A 532 -24.02 -9.03 5.27
CA MET A 532 -23.09 -10.11 4.98
C MET A 532 -21.84 -10.04 5.87
N ILE A 533 -21.31 -8.84 6.10
CA ILE A 533 -20.21 -8.59 7.04
C ILE A 533 -20.57 -9.15 8.43
N ARG A 534 -21.71 -8.78 9.02
CA ARG A 534 -22.16 -9.31 10.31
C ARG A 534 -22.20 -10.83 10.34
N ALA A 535 -22.80 -11.45 9.32
CA ALA A 535 -22.93 -12.89 9.25
C ALA A 535 -21.56 -13.59 9.30
N VAL A 536 -20.55 -13.03 8.63
CA VAL A 536 -19.19 -13.58 8.63
C VAL A 536 -18.48 -13.39 9.98
N TYR A 537 -18.52 -12.20 10.57
CA TYR A 537 -17.89 -11.97 11.88
C TYR A 537 -18.55 -12.80 13.00
N VAL A 538 -19.88 -12.92 12.99
CA VAL A 538 -20.61 -13.81 13.91
C VAL A 538 -20.27 -15.28 13.63
N GLY A 539 -20.13 -15.68 12.37
CA GLY A 539 -19.70 -17.02 11.99
C GLY A 539 -18.32 -17.38 12.52
N PHE A 540 -17.32 -16.50 12.33
CA PHE A 540 -15.98 -16.68 12.90
C PHE A 540 -16.03 -16.76 14.43
N ALA A 541 -16.81 -15.90 15.08
CA ALA A 541 -16.96 -15.92 16.52
C ALA A 541 -17.63 -17.20 17.04
N ALA A 542 -18.65 -17.70 16.33
CA ALA A 542 -19.33 -18.94 16.70
C ALA A 542 -18.39 -20.15 16.58
N ILE A 543 -17.62 -20.25 15.49
CA ILE A 543 -16.66 -21.35 15.27
C ILE A 543 -15.58 -21.35 16.36
N SER A 544 -14.98 -20.19 16.65
CA SER A 544 -13.98 -20.04 17.74
C SER A 544 -14.59 -20.33 19.11
N GLY A 545 -15.76 -19.74 19.41
CA GLY A 545 -16.45 -19.90 20.70
C GLY A 545 -16.89 -21.33 20.99
N LEU A 546 -17.44 -22.04 20.00
CA LEU A 546 -17.80 -23.45 20.13
C LEU A 546 -16.57 -24.33 20.35
N THR A 547 -15.45 -24.01 19.70
CA THR A 547 -14.19 -24.72 19.89
C THR A 547 -13.63 -24.51 21.29
N TRP A 548 -13.68 -23.28 21.78
CA TRP A 548 -13.30 -22.94 23.15
C TRP A 548 -14.14 -23.72 24.17
N VAL A 549 -15.47 -23.63 24.09
CA VAL A 549 -16.39 -24.32 25.00
C VAL A 549 -16.21 -25.83 24.94
N HIS A 550 -15.99 -26.40 23.76
CA HIS A 550 -15.67 -27.82 23.62
C HIS A 550 -14.33 -28.17 24.30
N GLY A 551 -13.31 -27.32 24.15
CA GLY A 551 -12.03 -27.47 24.83
C GLY A 551 -12.16 -27.44 26.35
N LEU A 552 -12.95 -26.50 26.89
CA LEU A 552 -13.25 -26.41 28.32
C LEU A 552 -13.90 -27.71 28.85
N ARG A 553 -14.84 -28.27 28.10
CA ARG A 553 -15.56 -29.51 28.49
C ARG A 553 -14.73 -30.77 28.32
N SER A 554 -13.71 -30.74 27.46
CA SER A 554 -12.87 -31.90 27.15
C SER A 554 -11.52 -31.89 27.87
N ALA A 555 -11.28 -30.87 28.71
CA ALA A 555 -10.03 -30.73 29.47
C ALA A 555 -9.84 -31.90 30.45
N PRO A 556 -8.63 -32.49 30.55
CA PRO A 556 -8.33 -33.50 31.56
C PRO A 556 -8.59 -32.96 32.97
N THR A 557 -9.08 -33.82 33.88
CA THR A 557 -9.42 -33.44 35.27
C THR A 557 -8.26 -32.85 36.05
N ASP A 558 -7.03 -33.22 35.70
CA ASP A 558 -5.82 -32.82 36.40
C ASP A 558 -5.18 -31.56 35.78
N SER A 559 -5.79 -31.00 34.74
CA SER A 559 -5.29 -29.82 34.01
C SER A 559 -6.15 -28.59 34.27
N SER A 560 -5.51 -27.46 34.56
CA SER A 560 -6.17 -26.15 34.64
C SER A 560 -6.13 -25.42 33.30
N LEU A 561 -7.05 -24.47 33.08
CA LEU A 561 -7.01 -23.60 31.89
C LEU A 561 -5.71 -22.80 31.81
N LEU A 562 -5.18 -22.41 32.97
CA LEU A 562 -3.89 -21.72 33.03
C LEU A 562 -2.79 -22.62 32.48
N THR A 563 -2.70 -23.88 32.92
CA THR A 563 -1.67 -24.81 32.42
C THR A 563 -1.82 -25.18 30.95
N ILE A 564 -3.04 -25.11 30.39
CA ILE A 564 -3.29 -25.41 28.97
C ILE A 564 -2.81 -24.27 28.07
N PHE A 565 -3.03 -23.01 28.46
CA PHE A 565 -2.77 -21.86 27.58
C PHE A 565 -1.57 -21.02 27.97
N TRP A 566 -1.08 -21.11 29.22
CA TRP A 566 -0.02 -20.27 29.75
C TRP A 566 1.27 -21.06 30.01
N PRO A 567 2.36 -20.79 29.26
CA PRO A 567 3.64 -21.50 29.40
C PRO A 567 4.48 -20.99 30.58
N GLY A 568 4.00 -20.00 31.35
CA GLY A 568 4.79 -19.28 32.36
C GLY A 568 5.62 -18.13 31.78
N LEU A 569 6.04 -17.19 32.63
CA LEU A 569 6.94 -16.09 32.22
C LEU A 569 8.33 -16.60 31.83
N ASN A 570 8.87 -17.51 32.65
CA ASN A 570 10.19 -18.11 32.45
C ASN A 570 10.11 -19.44 31.71
N GLY A 571 8.94 -19.75 31.17
CA GLY A 571 8.65 -20.96 30.41
C GLY A 571 9.74 -21.23 29.40
N HIS A 572 9.98 -20.30 28.46
CA HIS A 572 10.99 -20.41 27.41
C HIS A 572 12.43 -20.70 27.89
N SER A 573 12.78 -20.32 29.13
CA SER A 573 14.13 -20.54 29.67
C SER A 573 14.33 -21.92 30.30
N SER A 574 13.24 -22.64 30.65
CA SER A 574 13.36 -23.99 31.20
C SER A 574 13.87 -25.00 30.17
N ALA A 575 14.67 -25.98 30.60
CA ALA A 575 15.17 -27.04 29.74
C ALA A 575 14.03 -27.74 28.98
N VAL A 576 14.23 -27.99 27.68
CA VAL A 576 13.29 -28.76 26.86
C VAL A 576 13.57 -30.24 27.11
N THR A 577 12.57 -30.96 27.60
CA THR A 577 12.73 -32.37 28.02
C THR A 577 12.43 -33.36 26.89
N SER A 578 11.61 -32.95 25.93
CA SER A 578 11.20 -33.78 24.79
C SER A 578 10.73 -32.91 23.63
N PHE A 579 10.58 -33.52 22.45
CA PHE A 579 9.98 -32.87 21.28
C PHE A 579 8.59 -32.32 21.58
N MET A 580 7.75 -33.10 22.27
CA MET A 580 6.37 -32.72 22.61
C MET A 580 6.34 -31.51 23.55
N ASP A 581 7.15 -31.53 24.61
CA ASP A 581 7.29 -30.43 25.58
C ASP A 581 7.72 -29.12 24.90
N GLY A 582 8.77 -29.19 24.05
CA GLY A 582 9.29 -28.04 23.33
C GLY A 582 8.25 -27.41 22.39
N ILE A 583 7.55 -28.22 21.61
CA ILE A 583 6.52 -27.72 20.69
C ILE A 583 5.29 -27.20 21.43
N ALA A 584 4.80 -27.87 22.48
CA ALA A 584 3.65 -27.40 23.25
C ALA A 584 3.90 -25.99 23.83
N ARG A 585 5.07 -25.78 24.44
CA ARG A 585 5.46 -24.46 24.99
C ARG A 585 5.62 -23.41 23.89
N PHE A 586 6.22 -23.78 22.74
CA PHE A 586 6.35 -22.89 21.59
C PHE A 586 4.97 -22.37 21.13
N LEU A 587 4.00 -23.27 20.96
CA LEU A 587 2.66 -22.94 20.46
C LEU A 587 1.83 -22.13 21.46
N GLN A 588 2.03 -22.34 22.76
CA GLN A 588 1.43 -21.51 23.79
C GLN A 588 1.91 -20.05 23.71
N TYR A 589 3.23 -19.82 23.59
CA TYR A 589 3.76 -18.47 23.35
C TYR A 589 3.28 -17.89 22.02
N ASP A 590 3.26 -18.71 20.98
CA ASP A 590 2.79 -18.33 19.65
C ASP A 590 1.34 -17.79 19.71
N GLN A 591 0.42 -18.52 20.34
CA GLN A 591 -0.96 -18.11 20.55
C GLN A 591 -1.07 -16.82 21.37
N ILE A 592 -0.40 -16.75 22.54
CA ILE A 592 -0.51 -15.59 23.43
C ILE A 592 -0.06 -14.32 22.72
N ILE A 593 1.11 -14.36 22.07
CA ILE A 593 1.70 -13.17 21.46
C ILE A 593 0.90 -12.77 20.21
N SER A 594 0.48 -13.75 19.39
CA SER A 594 -0.33 -13.47 18.22
C SER A 594 -1.67 -12.81 18.60
N MET A 595 -2.40 -13.38 19.55
CA MET A 595 -3.69 -12.82 20.00
C MET A 595 -3.52 -11.48 20.72
N THR A 596 -2.49 -11.32 21.55
CA THR A 596 -2.17 -10.03 22.20
C THR A 596 -1.95 -8.93 21.17
N SER A 597 -1.16 -9.23 20.13
CA SER A 597 -0.92 -8.27 19.04
C SER A 597 -2.21 -7.94 18.27
N GLY A 598 -3.12 -8.91 18.10
CA GLY A 598 -4.45 -8.68 17.52
C GLY A 598 -5.29 -7.73 18.35
N PHE A 599 -5.35 -7.91 19.68
CA PHE A 599 -6.10 -7.01 20.56
C PHE A 599 -5.53 -5.59 20.60
N ILE A 600 -4.20 -5.45 20.54
CA ILE A 600 -3.55 -4.13 20.38
C ILE A 600 -4.04 -3.46 19.09
N TRP A 601 -4.05 -4.20 17.97
CA TRP A 601 -4.51 -3.70 16.68
C TRP A 601 -5.98 -3.25 16.72
N LEU A 602 -6.87 -4.07 17.29
CA LEU A 602 -8.28 -3.72 17.47
C LEU A 602 -8.46 -2.49 18.35
N GLY A 603 -7.73 -2.41 19.47
CA GLY A 603 -7.75 -1.26 20.37
C GLY A 603 -7.33 0.04 19.68
N LEU A 604 -6.29 -0.01 18.85
CA LEU A 604 -5.86 1.14 18.05
C LEU A 604 -6.92 1.58 17.03
N ARG A 605 -7.60 0.63 16.36
CA ARG A 605 -8.70 0.95 15.44
C ARG A 605 -9.92 1.54 16.13
N LEU A 606 -10.29 1.02 17.30
CA LEU A 606 -11.36 1.60 18.12
C LEU A 606 -10.98 3.01 18.61
N ARG A 607 -9.71 3.23 18.93
CA ARG A 607 -9.24 4.56 19.33
C ARG A 607 -9.38 5.58 18.19
N GLU A 608 -9.04 5.23 16.96
CA GLU A 608 -9.25 6.10 15.80
C GLU A 608 -10.73 6.43 15.60
N LEU A 609 -11.61 5.42 15.71
CA LEU A 609 -13.06 5.62 15.66
C LEU A 609 -13.55 6.61 16.72
N LYS A 610 -13.05 6.49 17.95
CA LYS A 610 -13.40 7.41 19.05
C LYS A 610 -12.90 8.82 18.81
N GLN A 611 -11.70 8.98 18.24
CA GLN A 611 -11.16 10.29 17.85
C GLN A 611 -11.96 10.93 16.71
N SER A 612 -12.61 10.13 15.87
CA SER A 612 -13.46 10.59 14.77
C SER A 612 -14.94 10.71 15.13
N GLY A 613 -15.30 10.61 16.41
CA GLY A 613 -16.65 10.91 16.90
C GLY A 613 -17.49 9.72 17.38
N ALA A 614 -16.98 8.49 17.36
CA ALA A 614 -17.70 7.35 17.96
C ALA A 614 -17.76 7.49 19.49
N SER A 615 -18.96 7.29 20.06
CA SER A 615 -19.18 7.37 21.52
C SER A 615 -19.24 5.99 22.16
N PHE A 616 -18.29 5.70 23.07
CA PHE A 616 -18.29 4.51 23.93
C PHE A 616 -17.33 4.68 25.12
N SER A 617 -17.55 3.91 26.19
CA SER A 617 -16.67 3.86 27.37
C SER A 617 -15.58 2.80 27.22
N TRP A 618 -14.31 3.17 27.45
CA TRP A 618 -13.20 2.21 27.43
C TRP A 618 -13.32 1.13 28.51
N TRP A 619 -13.94 1.46 29.64
CA TRP A 619 -14.19 0.48 30.70
C TRP A 619 -15.18 -0.59 30.24
N GLN A 620 -16.31 -0.18 29.64
CA GLN A 620 -17.30 -1.12 29.09
C GLN A 620 -16.68 -2.01 28.01
N VAL A 621 -15.89 -1.41 27.12
CA VAL A 621 -15.15 -2.13 26.09
C VAL A 621 -14.25 -3.19 26.72
N ALA A 622 -13.40 -2.80 27.66
CA ALA A 622 -12.50 -3.73 28.35
C ALA A 622 -13.27 -4.85 29.09
N SER A 623 -14.34 -4.52 29.81
CA SER A 623 -15.16 -5.50 30.53
C SER A 623 -15.81 -6.51 29.58
N VAL A 624 -16.36 -6.07 28.45
CA VAL A 624 -16.97 -6.95 27.45
C VAL A 624 -15.90 -7.84 26.80
N PHE A 625 -14.74 -7.30 26.45
CA PHE A 625 -13.64 -8.09 25.87
C PHE A 625 -13.13 -9.15 26.83
N VAL A 626 -12.88 -8.79 28.11
CA VAL A 626 -12.43 -9.74 29.14
C VAL A 626 -13.49 -10.81 29.38
N GLY A 627 -14.76 -10.41 29.54
CA GLY A 627 -15.87 -11.35 29.75
C GLY A 627 -16.06 -12.31 28.57
N THR A 628 -16.00 -11.80 27.34
CA THR A 628 -16.12 -12.62 26.12
C THR A 628 -14.93 -13.55 25.95
N THR A 629 -13.70 -13.09 26.25
CA THR A 629 -12.50 -13.93 26.18
C THR A 629 -12.56 -15.06 27.19
N ALA A 630 -13.03 -14.80 28.41
CA ALA A 630 -13.19 -15.84 29.43
C ALA A 630 -14.29 -16.85 29.05
N ALA A 631 -15.43 -16.39 28.56
CA ALA A 631 -16.58 -17.24 28.24
C ALA A 631 -16.42 -18.03 26.93
N PHE A 632 -15.85 -17.41 25.90
CA PHE A 632 -15.84 -17.91 24.52
C PHE A 632 -14.46 -17.92 23.87
N GLY A 633 -13.39 -17.57 24.58
CA GLY A 633 -12.03 -17.58 24.06
C GLY A 633 -11.65 -16.32 23.28
N SER A 634 -10.36 -16.21 22.96
CA SER A 634 -9.75 -15.03 22.35
C SER A 634 -10.24 -14.75 20.92
N GLY A 635 -10.38 -15.78 20.08
CA GLY A 635 -10.80 -15.60 18.69
C GLY A 635 -12.23 -15.08 18.58
N ALA A 636 -13.14 -15.56 19.43
CA ALA A 636 -14.53 -15.09 19.48
C ALA A 636 -14.60 -13.62 19.92
N ALA A 637 -13.87 -13.27 20.98
CA ALA A 637 -13.78 -11.89 21.45
C ALA A 637 -13.20 -10.96 20.37
N PHE A 638 -12.13 -11.39 19.69
CA PHE A 638 -11.50 -10.64 18.61
C PHE A 638 -12.46 -10.44 17.42
N ALA A 639 -13.10 -11.51 16.94
CA ALA A 639 -14.03 -11.45 15.81
C ALA A 639 -15.27 -10.58 16.09
N LEU A 640 -15.89 -10.72 17.27
CA LEU A 640 -17.03 -9.88 17.66
C LEU A 640 -16.63 -8.42 17.83
N GLY A 641 -15.48 -8.17 18.45
CA GLY A 641 -14.95 -6.82 18.61
C GLY A 641 -14.66 -6.15 17.26
N TRP A 642 -14.15 -6.91 16.29
CA TRP A 642 -13.94 -6.42 14.93
C TRP A 642 -15.25 -6.18 14.18
N GLY A 643 -16.25 -7.06 14.34
CA GLY A 643 -17.60 -6.85 13.81
C GLY A 643 -18.26 -5.59 14.40
N TRP A 644 -18.08 -5.34 15.70
CA TRP A 644 -18.56 -4.10 16.33
C TRP A 644 -17.83 -2.86 15.79
N LYS A 645 -16.52 -2.95 15.54
CA LYS A 645 -15.74 -1.91 14.86
C LYS A 645 -16.34 -1.57 13.47
N GLU A 646 -16.76 -2.56 12.69
CA GLU A 646 -17.44 -2.31 11.40
C GLU A 646 -18.74 -1.52 11.57
N GLU A 647 -19.57 -1.88 12.56
CA GLU A 647 -20.83 -1.16 12.82
C GLU A 647 -20.61 0.30 13.19
N LEU A 648 -19.61 0.58 14.02
CA LEU A 648 -19.26 1.95 14.40
C LEU A 648 -18.77 2.74 13.18
N MET A 649 -17.92 2.14 12.35
CA MET A 649 -17.39 2.77 11.15
C MET A 649 -18.49 3.10 10.14
N ASN A 650 -19.42 2.16 9.90
CA ASN A 650 -20.55 2.37 9.00
C ASN A 650 -21.54 3.44 9.52
N LYS A 651 -21.74 3.53 10.84
CA LYS A 651 -22.55 4.62 11.42
C LYS A 651 -21.93 5.99 11.20
N LEU A 652 -20.61 6.12 11.39
CA LEU A 652 -19.90 7.38 11.17
C LEU A 652 -19.88 7.79 9.70
N SER A 653 -19.72 6.85 8.77
CA SER A 653 -19.74 7.16 7.34
C SER A 653 -21.10 7.68 6.89
N LEU A 654 -22.19 7.11 7.40
CA LEU A 654 -23.55 7.60 7.14
C LEU A 654 -23.77 9.01 7.70
N GLN A 655 -23.25 9.33 8.89
CA GLN A 655 -23.34 10.66 9.50
C GLN A 655 -22.56 11.74 8.73
N GLN A 656 -21.46 11.40 8.07
CA GLN A 656 -20.67 12.33 7.25
C GLN A 656 -21.25 12.56 5.85
N SER A 657 -22.19 11.72 5.41
CA SER A 657 -22.82 11.81 4.09
C SER A 657 -24.11 12.64 4.04
N VAL A 658 -24.60 13.06 5.22
CA VAL A 658 -25.74 13.96 5.45
C VAL A 658 -25.21 15.34 5.78
#